data_AF-A0AAU1CB12-F1
#
_entry.id   AF-A0AAU1CB12-F1
#
_cell.length_a   1.000
_cell.length_b   1.000
_cell.length_c   1.000
_cell.angle_alpha   90.00
_cell.angle_beta   90.00
_cell.angle_gamma   90.00
#
_symmetry.space_group_name_H-M   'P 1'
#
loop_
_entity.id
_entity.type
_entity.pdbx_description
1 polymer ?
#
loop_
_entity_poly.entity_id
_entity_poly.type
_entity_poly.pdbx_seq_one_letter_code
_entity_poly.pdbx_strand_id
1 'polypeptide(L)'
;MTFGEQGGAEGSLGPAQAALMDLVQDATVRIHRPPSGYAQDGPEGDFLGSGFFVAPSWVLTCAHVAMRGEAGMVGVWFKEDRYSTELTEVPGRVVAALPGARPPGPGGWPAPDLALIQLQRPVEHPCVYVTERSEAMLRSREVRCVGWAQEQGGGLRNRSGVCVVKGSYGGSGDAEQVVRIDGDWVELGMSGGPLVDLARGEVVGVIKSQINGHQGGTAVGVERLRTLEVPAGPVETETDDIYQSVFHAHDRYHADRHTSSAGTGRTWTDAQSDLPDPPGGILGPKLRAELLGRLAELSPPASTRSLLTLLDRLPGVYARDHRPAPRGWRDGLGALYDARARDREARFELIVRYCMGVLAADRPCGQLSVRNAKALWGWVKRIADTELPRDLRRQLDVEWAAIRLRLEQNRQRAARAPADEPVLYGDRDRVVLHVDLQGWARDQYDWRVAVDRRAGEAEPVDEDSRGVPLGTVPDRLAAALTEAFRRCDEPGSPAMLQVVVAPALFGLPVDDWELPPSGMRLGAVRPVVLRSPYQGAAHERPARWDAGLAATIRAEVVDCEDELRVRVPESARLRALAHETVPVLCRYGNPDADVTAGVVRLLDSGFGVALLQRRTAEGDTVCKEFHRRVAEAVSDTRTHDRLPWKIHELRRGVSAGRTEMYWSAGAALYYDDPHRPLPGSDFLEAP
;
A
#
# COMPACT_ATOMS: atom_id res chain seq x y z
N MET A 1 -63.06 13.35 -14.62
CA MET A 1 -62.00 12.46 -14.10
C MET A 1 -60.68 13.20 -14.26
N THR A 2 -60.31 13.93 -13.22
CA THR A 2 -59.08 14.71 -13.12
C THR A 2 -58.01 13.84 -12.47
N PHE A 3 -56.90 13.61 -13.19
CA PHE A 3 -55.70 12.98 -12.64
C PHE A 3 -55.00 14.00 -11.75
N GLY A 4 -54.95 13.70 -10.45
CA GLY A 4 -54.21 14.48 -9.46
C GLY A 4 -52.72 14.18 -9.54
N GLU A 5 -51.95 15.25 -9.64
CA GLU A 5 -50.52 15.31 -9.39
C GLU A 5 -50.21 14.75 -7.99
N GLN A 6 -49.35 13.74 -7.90
CA GLN A 6 -48.63 13.42 -6.67
C GLN A 6 -47.18 13.86 -6.86
N GLY A 7 -46.87 15.03 -6.30
CA GLY A 7 -45.50 15.44 -6.04
C GLY A 7 -44.87 14.43 -5.08
N GLY A 8 -43.76 13.82 -5.51
CA GLY A 8 -42.95 12.93 -4.66
C GLY A 8 -42.27 13.76 -3.57
N ALA A 9 -42.72 13.57 -2.33
CA ALA A 9 -42.01 14.07 -1.16
C ALA A 9 -40.69 13.30 -1.00
N GLU A 10 -39.57 14.02 -0.90
CA GLU A 10 -38.31 13.50 -0.39
C GLU A 10 -38.56 12.77 0.93
N GLY A 11 -38.15 11.50 1.03
CA GLY A 11 -38.31 10.72 2.25
C GLY A 11 -37.60 11.39 3.42
N SER A 12 -38.34 11.82 4.44
CA SER A 12 -37.79 12.44 5.64
C SER A 12 -36.81 11.48 6.34
N LEU A 13 -35.61 11.96 6.68
CA LEU A 13 -34.62 11.20 7.44
C LEU A 13 -35.23 10.74 8.78
N GLY A 14 -34.95 9.49 9.16
CA GLY A 14 -35.28 9.02 10.51
C GLY A 14 -34.49 9.76 11.59
N PRO A 15 -34.93 9.76 12.87
CA PRO A 15 -34.29 10.52 13.94
C PRO A 15 -32.79 10.23 14.13
N ALA A 16 -32.38 8.96 14.00
CA ALA A 16 -30.97 8.57 14.10
C ALA A 16 -30.14 9.08 12.91
N GLN A 17 -30.70 9.00 11.70
CA GLN A 17 -30.05 9.51 10.49
C GLN A 17 -29.94 11.04 10.49
N ALA A 18 -30.95 11.73 10.99
CA ALA A 18 -30.90 13.18 11.19
C ALA A 18 -29.81 13.58 12.20
N ALA A 19 -29.70 12.86 13.32
CA ALA A 19 -28.64 13.10 14.30
C ALA A 19 -27.22 12.84 13.72
N LEU A 20 -27.07 11.83 12.87
CA LEU A 20 -25.81 11.60 12.15
C LEU A 20 -25.50 12.74 11.17
N MET A 21 -26.50 13.25 10.45
CA MET A 21 -26.30 14.39 9.54
C MET A 21 -25.89 15.66 10.28
N ASP A 22 -26.48 15.94 11.45
CA ASP A 22 -26.04 17.05 12.31
C ASP A 22 -24.55 16.90 12.66
N LEU A 23 -24.14 15.71 13.14
CA LEU A 23 -22.74 15.44 13.48
C LEU A 23 -21.78 15.59 12.29
N VAL A 24 -22.20 15.18 11.09
CA VAL A 24 -21.40 15.34 9.86
C VAL A 24 -21.28 16.81 9.48
N GLN A 25 -22.38 17.56 9.51
CA GLN A 25 -22.40 18.99 9.17
C GLN A 25 -21.52 19.78 10.14
N ASP A 26 -21.62 19.48 11.44
CA ASP A 26 -20.77 20.06 12.47
C ASP A 26 -19.30 19.74 12.14
N ALA A 27 -18.96 18.47 11.89
CA ALA A 27 -17.61 18.00 11.54
C ALA A 27 -17.02 18.57 10.22
N THR A 28 -17.83 19.20 9.36
CA THR A 28 -17.43 19.67 8.03
C THR A 28 -16.90 21.10 8.06
N VAL A 29 -15.66 21.29 7.61
CA VAL A 29 -14.91 22.56 7.71
C VAL A 29 -14.73 23.23 6.36
N ARG A 30 -14.44 24.53 6.39
CA ARG A 30 -13.98 25.29 5.22
C ARG A 30 -12.46 25.32 5.20
N ILE A 31 -11.87 25.15 4.02
CA ILE A 31 -10.44 25.30 3.79
C ILE A 31 -10.20 26.60 3.04
N HIS A 32 -9.37 27.46 3.59
CA HIS A 32 -9.02 28.77 3.05
C HIS A 32 -7.51 28.89 2.85
N ARG A 33 -7.09 29.85 2.02
CA ARG A 33 -5.69 30.31 2.03
C ARG A 33 -5.33 30.82 3.42
N PRO A 34 -4.06 30.65 3.85
CA PRO A 34 -3.61 31.26 5.09
C PRO A 34 -3.76 32.79 5.00
N PRO A 35 -4.13 33.49 6.08
CA PRO A 35 -4.33 34.93 6.05
C PRO A 35 -3.03 35.64 5.66
N SER A 36 -3.10 36.52 4.64
CA SER A 36 -2.08 37.54 4.47
C SER A 36 -2.28 38.59 5.56
N GLY A 37 -1.22 38.93 6.31
CA GLY A 37 -1.34 39.79 7.48
C GLY A 37 -2.13 41.09 7.21
N TYR A 38 -2.99 41.44 8.18
CA TYR A 38 -3.83 42.65 8.25
C TYR A 38 -5.05 42.79 7.31
N ALA A 39 -5.66 41.70 6.83
CA ALA A 39 -7.03 41.76 6.31
C ALA A 39 -8.01 41.16 7.33
N GLN A 40 -8.75 42.02 8.05
CA GLN A 40 -9.74 41.59 9.05
C GLN A 40 -11.08 41.15 8.46
N ASP A 41 -11.24 41.19 7.14
CA ASP A 41 -12.37 40.59 6.42
C ASP A 41 -11.83 39.98 5.11
N GLY A 42 -11.65 38.65 5.08
CA GLY A 42 -11.18 37.96 3.88
C GLY A 42 -12.26 38.00 2.79
N PRO A 43 -12.01 38.59 1.60
CA PRO A 43 -12.98 38.61 0.52
C PRO A 43 -13.23 37.19 0.00
N GLU A 44 -14.34 36.99 -0.71
CA GLU A 44 -14.82 35.72 -1.29
C GLU A 44 -13.79 34.92 -2.14
N GLY A 45 -12.57 35.44 -2.36
CA GLY A 45 -11.49 34.82 -3.12
C GLY A 45 -10.54 33.89 -2.36
N ASP A 46 -10.65 33.76 -1.03
CA ASP A 46 -9.74 32.95 -0.20
C ASP A 46 -10.22 31.51 0.06
N PHE A 47 -11.49 31.21 -0.21
CA PHE A 47 -12.05 29.87 -0.05
C PHE A 47 -11.49 28.91 -1.11
N LEU A 48 -10.92 27.79 -0.67
CA LEU A 48 -10.29 26.80 -1.53
C LEU A 48 -11.16 25.57 -1.76
N GLY A 49 -11.97 25.19 -0.75
CA GLY A 49 -12.82 24.01 -0.78
C GLY A 49 -13.21 23.55 0.62
N SER A 50 -13.68 22.31 0.71
CA SER A 50 -14.20 21.72 1.95
C SER A 50 -13.23 20.70 2.55
N GLY A 51 -13.42 20.38 3.82
CA GLY A 51 -12.75 19.27 4.51
C GLY A 51 -13.60 18.77 5.67
N PHE A 52 -13.11 17.81 6.43
CA PHE A 52 -13.79 17.37 7.65
C PHE A 52 -12.83 16.81 8.71
N PHE A 53 -13.21 16.95 9.98
CA PHE A 53 -12.45 16.40 11.10
C PHE A 53 -12.54 14.89 11.14
N VAL A 54 -11.39 14.22 11.01
CA VAL A 54 -11.25 12.77 11.21
C VAL A 54 -10.76 12.42 12.62
N ALA A 55 -10.04 13.35 13.26
CA ALA A 55 -9.63 13.27 14.66
C ALA A 55 -9.34 14.70 15.17
N PRO A 56 -9.19 14.93 16.49
CA PRO A 56 -9.11 16.29 17.08
C PRO A 56 -8.03 17.24 16.56
N SER A 57 -7.05 16.75 15.81
CA SER A 57 -5.98 17.57 15.19
C SER A 57 -5.80 17.28 13.70
N TRP A 58 -6.78 16.61 13.10
CA TRP A 58 -6.64 16.02 11.77
C TRP A 58 -7.86 16.30 10.92
N VAL A 59 -7.62 16.90 9.75
CA VAL A 59 -8.63 17.18 8.73
C VAL A 59 -8.27 16.43 7.45
N LEU A 60 -9.27 15.76 6.87
CA LEU A 60 -9.18 15.13 5.55
C LEU A 60 -9.84 16.04 4.51
N THR A 61 -9.21 16.17 3.35
CA THR A 61 -9.70 16.94 2.20
C THR A 61 -9.10 16.39 0.90
N CYS A 62 -9.35 17.05 -0.23
CA CYS A 62 -8.69 16.76 -1.50
C CYS A 62 -7.31 17.39 -1.59
N ALA A 63 -6.37 16.73 -2.26
CA ALA A 63 -5.03 17.25 -2.48
C ALA A 63 -5.05 18.54 -3.32
N HIS A 64 -5.89 18.61 -4.36
CA HIS A 64 -6.01 19.82 -5.17
C HIS A 64 -6.61 21.03 -4.43
N VAL A 65 -7.26 20.81 -3.28
CA VAL A 65 -7.76 21.86 -2.39
C VAL A 65 -6.63 22.32 -1.48
N ALA A 66 -6.04 21.38 -0.74
CA ALA A 66 -4.98 21.65 0.24
C ALA A 66 -3.72 22.27 -0.38
N MET A 67 -3.32 21.80 -1.57
CA MET A 67 -2.08 22.20 -2.24
C MET A 67 -2.19 23.56 -2.96
N ARG A 68 -3.35 24.23 -2.91
CA ARG A 68 -3.49 25.64 -3.31
C ARG A 68 -3.13 26.62 -2.20
N GLY A 69 -2.90 26.12 -0.98
CA GLY A 69 -2.37 26.90 0.13
C GLY A 69 -0.91 27.32 -0.11
N GLU A 70 -0.47 28.36 0.59
CA GLU A 70 0.89 28.88 0.47
C GLU A 70 1.84 28.11 1.39
N ALA A 71 3.00 27.69 0.88
CA ALA A 71 4.02 26.95 1.63
C ALA A 71 3.51 25.72 2.40
N GLY A 72 2.46 25.05 1.89
CA GLY A 72 1.83 23.89 2.54
C GLY A 72 1.00 24.23 3.78
N MET A 73 0.60 25.50 3.93
CA MET A 73 -0.24 25.99 5.02
C MET A 73 -1.63 26.37 4.51
N VAL A 74 -2.65 26.13 5.34
CA VAL A 74 -4.06 26.49 5.08
C VAL A 74 -4.74 27.01 6.35
N GLY A 75 -5.77 27.82 6.17
CA GLY A 75 -6.69 28.20 7.26
C GLY A 75 -7.87 27.22 7.32
N VAL A 76 -8.12 26.62 8.49
CA VAL A 76 -9.27 25.73 8.71
C VAL A 76 -10.32 26.46 9.53
N TRP A 77 -11.51 26.64 8.94
CA TRP A 77 -12.61 27.38 9.56
C TRP A 77 -13.77 26.45 9.92
N PHE A 78 -14.22 26.51 11.17
CA PHE A 78 -15.27 25.65 11.71
C PHE A 78 -16.04 26.35 12.84
N LYS A 79 -17.15 25.75 13.30
CA LYS A 79 -17.90 26.25 14.45
C LYS A 79 -17.43 25.54 15.72
N GLU A 80 -16.98 26.27 16.74
CA GLU A 80 -16.54 25.64 18.00
C GLU A 80 -17.68 24.92 18.74
N ASP A 81 -18.92 25.43 18.60
CA ASP A 81 -20.13 24.81 19.11
C ASP A 81 -21.21 24.83 18.03
N ARG A 82 -22.07 23.81 17.99
CA ARG A 82 -23.18 23.67 17.04
C ARG A 82 -24.16 24.84 17.13
N TYR A 83 -24.28 25.46 18.31
CA TYR A 83 -25.13 26.62 18.54
C TYR A 83 -24.44 27.95 18.24
N SER A 84 -23.13 27.93 17.96
CA SER A 84 -22.39 29.13 17.57
C SER A 84 -22.75 29.58 16.15
N THR A 85 -22.91 30.88 16.00
CA THR A 85 -23.01 31.55 14.68
C THR A 85 -21.65 32.01 14.17
N GLU A 86 -20.64 32.07 15.04
CA GLU A 86 -19.29 32.51 14.71
C GLU A 86 -18.41 31.33 14.29
N LEU A 87 -17.57 31.57 13.29
CA LEU A 87 -16.55 30.61 12.85
C LEU A 87 -15.22 30.95 13.50
N THR A 88 -14.51 29.92 13.92
CA THR A 88 -13.15 30.02 14.43
C THR A 88 -12.19 29.48 13.37
N GLU A 89 -11.07 30.19 13.22
CA GLU A 89 -9.96 29.76 12.37
C GLU A 89 -8.87 29.06 13.21
N VAL A 90 -8.35 27.97 12.67
CA VAL A 90 -7.13 27.33 13.14
C VAL A 90 -6.18 27.07 11.97
N PRO A 91 -4.91 27.52 12.04
CA PRO A 91 -3.92 27.19 11.03
C PRO A 91 -3.63 25.68 10.98
N GLY A 92 -3.55 25.14 9.77
CA GLY A 92 -3.22 23.75 9.50
C GLY A 92 -2.04 23.61 8.54
N ARG A 93 -1.22 22.59 8.77
CA ARG A 93 -0.12 22.18 7.87
C ARG A 93 -0.56 20.97 7.06
N VAL A 94 -0.39 21.01 5.75
CA VAL A 94 -0.51 19.83 4.89
C VAL A 94 0.66 18.90 5.17
N VAL A 95 0.41 17.75 5.79
CA VAL A 95 1.47 16.78 6.11
C VAL A 95 1.55 15.63 5.11
N ALA A 96 0.48 15.41 4.34
CA ALA A 96 0.47 14.46 3.24
C ALA A 96 -0.52 14.89 2.15
N ALA A 97 -0.15 14.61 0.90
CA ALA A 97 -0.99 14.74 -0.28
C ALA A 97 -0.74 13.55 -1.22
N LEU A 98 -1.80 13.05 -1.86
CA LEU A 98 -1.77 11.87 -2.73
C LEU A 98 -2.37 12.19 -4.10
N PRO A 99 -1.57 12.19 -5.18
CA PRO A 99 -0.10 12.26 -5.16
C PRO A 99 0.42 13.56 -4.49
N GLY A 100 1.68 13.57 -4.07
CA GLY A 100 2.31 14.70 -3.38
C GLY A 100 2.58 15.92 -4.27
N ALA A 101 2.57 15.73 -5.58
CA ALA A 101 2.70 16.79 -6.56
C ALA A 101 1.77 16.54 -7.75
N ARG A 102 1.36 17.63 -8.40
CA ARG A 102 0.62 17.55 -9.66
C ARG A 102 1.59 17.23 -10.79
N PRO A 103 1.33 16.18 -11.61
CA PRO A 103 2.11 15.93 -12.82
C PRO A 103 2.05 17.13 -13.78
N PRO A 104 3.15 17.44 -14.50
CA PRO A 104 3.13 18.49 -15.51
C PRO A 104 2.19 18.14 -16.67
N GLY A 105 1.24 19.02 -16.99
CA GLY A 105 0.31 18.83 -18.11
C GLY A 105 -1.09 19.45 -17.89
N PRO A 106 -1.96 19.40 -18.91
CA PRO A 106 -3.27 20.04 -18.89
C PRO A 106 -4.34 19.33 -18.02
N GLY A 107 -4.03 18.19 -17.42
CA GLY A 107 -4.98 17.40 -16.60
C GLY A 107 -5.14 17.90 -15.16
N GLY A 108 -6.29 17.62 -14.53
CA GLY A 108 -6.55 17.89 -13.10
C GLY A 108 -5.68 17.03 -12.17
N TRP A 109 -5.81 17.21 -10.85
CA TRP A 109 -5.08 16.38 -9.89
C TRP A 109 -5.52 14.91 -10.03
N PRO A 110 -4.58 13.97 -10.25
CA PRO A 110 -4.94 12.57 -10.48
C PRO A 110 -5.44 11.92 -9.20
N ALA A 111 -6.10 10.78 -9.31
CA ALA A 111 -6.51 10.00 -8.14
C ALA A 111 -5.27 9.53 -7.34
N PRO A 112 -5.42 9.29 -6.02
CA PRO A 112 -6.66 9.39 -5.24
C PRO A 112 -7.06 10.82 -4.83
N ASP A 113 -6.23 11.84 -5.10
CA ASP A 113 -6.53 13.25 -4.79
C ASP A 113 -6.97 13.46 -3.32
N LEU A 114 -6.21 12.91 -2.38
CA LEU A 114 -6.47 13.01 -0.94
C LEU A 114 -5.34 13.76 -0.23
N ALA A 115 -5.66 14.57 0.76
CA ALA A 115 -4.68 15.24 1.61
C ALA A 115 -5.09 15.25 3.08
N LEU A 116 -4.08 15.21 3.94
CA LEU A 116 -4.21 15.30 5.39
C LEU A 116 -3.59 16.61 5.87
N ILE A 117 -4.40 17.34 6.63
CA ILE A 117 -4.00 18.59 7.29
C ILE A 117 -3.91 18.30 8.79
N GLN A 118 -2.74 18.56 9.37
CA GLN A 118 -2.52 18.55 10.80
C GLN A 118 -2.69 19.97 11.35
N LEU A 119 -3.56 20.15 12.33
CA LEU A 119 -3.76 21.45 12.97
C LEU A 119 -2.57 21.80 13.87
N GLN A 120 -2.24 23.10 13.97
CA GLN A 120 -1.18 23.58 14.84
C GLN A 120 -1.53 23.52 16.33
N ARG A 121 -2.82 23.43 16.66
CA ARG A 121 -3.32 23.20 18.01
C ARG A 121 -4.49 22.21 17.97
N PRO A 122 -4.65 21.35 18.99
CA PRO A 122 -5.83 20.51 19.10
C PRO A 122 -7.09 21.36 19.30
N VAL A 123 -8.22 20.89 18.78
CA VAL A 123 -9.52 21.53 18.94
C VAL A 123 -10.53 20.52 19.46
N GLU A 124 -11.42 20.97 20.34
CA GLU A 124 -12.54 20.15 20.79
C GLU A 124 -13.67 20.28 19.77
N HIS A 125 -13.87 19.23 18.97
CA HIS A 125 -14.87 19.26 17.92
C HIS A 125 -15.38 17.85 17.58
N PRO A 126 -16.63 17.69 17.12
CA PRO A 126 -17.09 16.42 16.56
C PRO A 126 -16.19 15.96 15.41
N CYS A 127 -15.69 14.72 15.52
CA CYS A 127 -14.99 14.04 14.44
C CYS A 127 -15.91 13.00 13.82
N VAL A 128 -15.87 12.88 12.49
CA VAL A 128 -16.64 11.86 11.78
C VAL A 128 -16.14 10.46 12.10
N TYR A 129 -16.99 9.46 11.95
CA TYR A 129 -16.57 8.07 11.97
C TYR A 129 -16.17 7.63 10.56
N VAL A 130 -14.88 7.43 10.33
CA VAL A 130 -14.31 6.90 9.09
C VAL A 130 -14.35 5.38 9.13
N THR A 131 -14.89 4.75 8.09
CA THR A 131 -14.98 3.29 8.00
C THR A 131 -13.60 2.61 8.00
N GLU A 132 -13.48 1.44 8.62
CA GLU A 132 -12.32 0.54 8.51
C GLU A 132 -12.47 -0.49 7.37
N ARG A 133 -13.63 -0.53 6.71
CA ARG A 133 -13.92 -1.46 5.61
C ARG A 133 -13.26 -1.00 4.32
N SER A 134 -12.85 -1.96 3.51
CA SER A 134 -12.41 -1.66 2.13
C SER A 134 -13.62 -1.60 1.21
N GLU A 135 -13.52 -0.82 0.13
CA GLU A 135 -14.58 -0.67 -0.88
C GLU A 135 -15.96 -0.28 -0.30
N ALA A 136 -16.00 0.30 0.89
CA ALA A 136 -17.25 0.61 1.59
C ALA A 136 -18.16 1.50 0.73
N MET A 137 -17.56 2.47 0.02
CA MET A 137 -18.25 3.38 -0.88
C MET A 137 -18.85 2.67 -2.10
N LEU A 138 -18.11 1.76 -2.74
CA LEU A 138 -18.62 0.98 -3.88
C LEU A 138 -19.78 0.06 -3.49
N ARG A 139 -19.78 -0.38 -2.23
CA ARG A 139 -20.85 -1.21 -1.65
C ARG A 139 -22.04 -0.39 -1.16
N SER A 140 -21.93 0.93 -1.10
CA SER A 140 -23.05 1.82 -0.81
C SER A 140 -23.86 2.06 -2.07
N ARG A 141 -25.19 1.92 -2.01
CA ARG A 141 -26.07 2.29 -3.13
C ARG A 141 -26.35 3.80 -3.14
N GLU A 142 -26.60 4.34 -1.96
CA GLU A 142 -26.93 5.74 -1.73
C GLU A 142 -25.98 6.29 -0.66
N VAL A 143 -25.50 7.50 -0.87
CA VAL A 143 -24.65 8.24 0.07
C VAL A 143 -25.19 9.67 0.22
N ARG A 144 -24.82 10.33 1.31
CA ARG A 144 -25.02 11.77 1.48
C ARG A 144 -23.72 12.50 1.23
N CYS A 145 -23.76 13.52 0.38
CA CYS A 145 -22.67 14.48 0.26
C CYS A 145 -22.90 15.64 1.23
N VAL A 146 -21.83 16.14 1.83
CA VAL A 146 -21.83 17.36 2.64
C VAL A 146 -20.61 18.19 2.25
N GLY A 147 -20.77 19.51 2.14
CA GLY A 147 -19.69 20.40 1.76
C GLY A 147 -20.12 21.85 1.73
N TRP A 148 -19.15 22.75 1.73
CA TRP A 148 -19.38 24.18 1.60
C TRP A 148 -19.40 24.59 0.13
N ALA A 149 -20.40 25.36 -0.27
CA ALA A 149 -20.51 25.92 -1.61
C ALA A 149 -20.89 27.40 -1.54
N GLN A 150 -20.60 28.13 -2.61
CA GLN A 150 -20.98 29.53 -2.75
C GLN A 150 -22.47 29.66 -3.09
N GLU A 151 -23.19 30.56 -2.42
CA GLU A 151 -24.61 30.77 -2.68
C GLU A 151 -24.83 31.77 -3.83
N GLN A 152 -25.90 31.57 -4.61
CA GLN A 152 -26.34 32.55 -5.61
C GLN A 152 -26.82 33.83 -4.89
N GLY A 153 -25.94 34.83 -4.81
CA GLY A 153 -26.16 36.06 -4.03
C GLY A 153 -24.99 36.46 -3.12
N GLY A 154 -23.93 35.63 -3.04
CA GLY A 154 -22.75 35.85 -2.21
C GLY A 154 -22.75 35.03 -0.94
N GLY A 155 -21.56 34.82 -0.36
CA GLY A 155 -21.38 34.04 0.88
C GLY A 155 -21.31 32.52 0.70
N LEU A 156 -20.90 31.82 1.77
CA LEU A 156 -20.67 30.37 1.80
C LEU A 156 -21.73 29.68 2.66
N ARG A 157 -22.32 28.61 2.12
CA ARG A 157 -23.33 27.81 2.80
C ARG A 157 -22.94 26.33 2.84
N ASN A 158 -23.21 25.68 3.98
CA ASN A 158 -23.06 24.24 4.09
C ASN A 158 -24.23 23.58 3.35
N ARG A 159 -23.91 22.87 2.28
CA ARG A 159 -24.83 22.12 1.41
C ARG A 159 -24.73 20.65 1.76
N SER A 160 -25.87 19.97 1.71
CA SER A 160 -25.93 18.53 1.79
C SER A 160 -27.00 17.98 0.89
N GLY A 161 -26.77 16.80 0.33
CA GLY A 161 -27.72 16.18 -0.58
C GLY A 161 -27.52 14.70 -0.75
N VAL A 162 -28.43 14.08 -1.50
CA VAL A 162 -28.40 12.65 -1.81
C VAL A 162 -27.62 12.43 -3.10
N CYS A 163 -26.69 11.47 -3.07
CA CYS A 163 -26.02 10.98 -4.26
C CYS A 163 -26.17 9.45 -4.37
N VAL A 164 -26.27 8.98 -5.61
CA VAL A 164 -26.32 7.55 -5.94
C VAL A 164 -24.97 7.12 -6.49
N VAL A 165 -24.44 6.01 -6.00
CA VAL A 165 -23.19 5.42 -6.52
C VAL A 165 -23.51 4.67 -7.81
N LYS A 166 -22.85 5.03 -8.92
CA LYS A 166 -23.10 4.45 -10.26
C LYS A 166 -22.05 3.44 -10.71
N GLY A 167 -20.92 3.35 -9.99
CA GLY A 167 -19.78 2.48 -10.32
C GLY A 167 -18.46 3.24 -10.25
N SER A 168 -17.38 2.65 -10.76
CA SER A 168 -16.05 3.27 -10.82
C SER A 168 -15.52 3.39 -12.24
N TYR A 169 -14.68 4.40 -12.44
CA TYR A 169 -13.66 4.39 -13.48
C TYR A 169 -12.40 3.74 -12.91
N GLY A 170 -11.75 2.87 -13.68
CA GLY A 170 -10.68 2.01 -13.19
C GLY A 170 -11.21 0.73 -12.54
N GLY A 171 -10.40 -0.33 -12.57
CA GLY A 171 -10.71 -1.62 -11.96
C GLY A 171 -10.76 -1.55 -10.43
N SER A 172 -11.34 -2.58 -9.79
CA SER A 172 -11.19 -2.74 -8.33
C SER A 172 -9.69 -2.82 -8.00
N GLY A 173 -9.23 -1.91 -7.14
CA GLY A 173 -7.84 -1.83 -6.72
C GLY A 173 -6.88 -1.02 -7.57
N ASP A 174 -7.33 -0.52 -8.73
CA ASP A 174 -6.55 0.42 -9.57
C ASP A 174 -6.17 1.66 -8.75
N ALA A 175 -4.90 2.07 -8.77
CA ALA A 175 -4.43 3.26 -8.06
C ALA A 175 -5.14 4.55 -8.52
N GLU A 176 -5.61 4.59 -9.77
CA GLU A 176 -6.33 5.71 -10.35
C GLU A 176 -7.86 5.62 -10.18
N GLN A 177 -8.37 4.61 -9.45
CA GLN A 177 -9.80 4.39 -9.31
C GLN A 177 -10.52 5.62 -8.74
N VAL A 178 -11.56 6.06 -9.43
CA VAL A 178 -12.51 7.08 -8.96
C VAL A 178 -13.92 6.56 -9.10
N VAL A 179 -14.76 6.86 -8.12
CA VAL A 179 -16.16 6.42 -8.09
C VAL A 179 -17.05 7.50 -8.67
N ARG A 180 -17.91 7.13 -9.61
CA ARG A 180 -18.92 8.00 -10.18
C ARG A 180 -20.12 8.06 -9.26
N ILE A 181 -20.48 9.27 -8.87
CA ILE A 181 -21.68 9.57 -8.13
C ILE A 181 -22.62 10.41 -8.99
N ASP A 182 -23.91 10.23 -8.81
CA ASP A 182 -24.96 10.94 -9.52
C ASP A 182 -25.84 11.70 -8.54
N GLY A 183 -26.28 12.90 -8.92
CA GLY A 183 -27.09 13.80 -8.09
C GLY A 183 -26.72 15.28 -8.23
N ASP A 184 -27.72 16.15 -8.06
CA ASP A 184 -27.68 17.58 -8.39
C ASP A 184 -26.99 18.44 -7.32
N TRP A 185 -26.47 17.79 -6.29
CA TRP A 185 -26.01 18.42 -5.05
C TRP A 185 -24.49 18.54 -4.98
N VAL A 186 -23.75 18.22 -6.05
CA VAL A 186 -22.29 18.35 -6.10
C VAL A 186 -21.95 19.67 -6.78
N GLU A 187 -21.65 20.69 -5.96
CA GLU A 187 -21.38 22.05 -6.41
C GLU A 187 -19.88 22.41 -6.27
N LEU A 188 -19.47 23.49 -6.95
CA LEU A 188 -18.13 24.05 -6.81
C LEU A 188 -17.88 24.48 -5.35
N GLY A 189 -16.76 24.03 -4.80
CA GLY A 189 -16.38 24.27 -3.39
C GLY A 189 -16.59 23.06 -2.47
N MET A 190 -17.47 22.13 -2.85
CA MET A 190 -17.73 20.92 -2.04
C MET A 190 -16.60 19.89 -2.12
N SER A 191 -15.65 20.04 -3.05
CA SER A 191 -14.45 19.21 -3.14
C SER A 191 -13.73 19.13 -1.79
N GLY A 192 -13.40 17.91 -1.37
CA GLY A 192 -12.84 17.59 -0.05
C GLY A 192 -13.88 17.33 1.04
N GLY A 193 -15.17 17.58 0.80
CA GLY A 193 -16.25 17.27 1.73
C GLY A 193 -16.53 15.75 1.86
N PRO A 194 -17.13 15.29 2.97
CA PRO A 194 -17.35 13.87 3.21
C PRO A 194 -18.52 13.30 2.40
N LEU A 195 -18.39 12.02 2.02
CA LEU A 195 -19.50 11.16 1.60
C LEU A 195 -19.84 10.17 2.71
N VAL A 196 -21.10 10.18 3.14
CA VAL A 196 -21.60 9.41 4.28
C VAL A 196 -22.59 8.36 3.82
N ASP A 197 -22.37 7.12 4.22
CA ASP A 197 -23.41 6.11 4.20
C ASP A 197 -24.26 6.23 5.47
N LEU A 198 -25.47 6.76 5.36
CA LEU A 198 -26.40 6.92 6.48
C LEU A 198 -27.06 5.62 6.95
N ALA A 199 -27.03 4.55 6.16
CA ALA A 199 -27.50 3.25 6.61
C ALA A 199 -26.54 2.66 7.64
N ARG A 200 -25.23 2.96 7.50
CA ARG A 200 -24.20 2.53 8.45
C ARG A 200 -23.73 3.65 9.39
N GLY A 201 -24.05 4.90 9.10
CA GLY A 201 -23.51 6.06 9.80
C GLY A 201 -21.98 6.12 9.72
N GLU A 202 -21.41 5.96 8.53
CA GLU A 202 -19.96 5.94 8.32
C GLU A 202 -19.57 6.84 7.14
N VAL A 203 -18.46 7.56 7.27
CA VAL A 203 -17.82 8.22 6.13
C VAL A 203 -17.09 7.17 5.31
N VAL A 204 -17.46 7.09 4.03
CA VAL A 204 -16.99 6.08 3.08
C VAL A 204 -16.16 6.68 1.95
N GLY A 205 -16.25 8.00 1.71
CA GLY A 205 -15.50 8.66 0.65
C GLY A 205 -15.36 10.16 0.82
N VAL A 206 -14.68 10.77 -0.14
CA VAL A 206 -14.41 12.21 -0.24
C VAL A 206 -14.86 12.70 -1.62
N ILE A 207 -15.60 13.81 -1.65
CA ILE A 207 -16.05 14.45 -2.90
C ILE A 207 -14.83 14.99 -3.64
N LYS A 208 -14.60 14.55 -4.88
CA LYS A 208 -13.45 14.98 -5.69
C LYS A 208 -13.82 16.11 -6.64
N SER A 209 -14.73 15.85 -7.56
CA SER A 209 -15.07 16.81 -8.62
C SER A 209 -16.54 16.72 -9.01
N GLN A 210 -17.06 17.80 -9.59
CA GLN A 210 -18.34 17.78 -10.32
C GLN A 210 -18.13 17.46 -11.79
N ILE A 211 -19.17 17.00 -12.49
CA ILE A 211 -19.15 16.88 -13.96
C ILE A 211 -19.74 18.16 -14.56
N ASN A 212 -18.97 18.84 -15.41
CA ASN A 212 -19.45 20.07 -16.04
C ASN A 212 -20.70 19.82 -16.91
N GLY A 213 -21.76 20.60 -16.67
CA GLY A 213 -23.00 20.57 -17.46
C GLY A 213 -23.86 19.32 -17.27
N HIS A 214 -23.56 18.47 -16.26
CA HIS A 214 -24.33 17.27 -15.93
C HIS A 214 -24.54 17.17 -14.42
N GLN A 215 -25.55 16.39 -14.00
CA GLN A 215 -25.75 16.03 -12.60
C GLN A 215 -24.65 15.06 -12.15
N GLY A 216 -24.21 15.18 -10.90
CA GLY A 216 -23.23 14.29 -10.29
C GLY A 216 -21.77 14.72 -10.36
N GLY A 217 -20.90 13.77 -10.04
CA GLY A 217 -19.49 14.02 -9.80
C GLY A 217 -18.65 12.76 -9.71
N THR A 218 -17.41 12.94 -9.26
CA THR A 218 -16.52 11.85 -8.88
C THR A 218 -16.15 11.97 -7.41
N ALA A 219 -15.86 10.83 -6.80
CA ALA A 219 -15.43 10.71 -5.42
C ALA A 219 -14.38 9.62 -5.25
N VAL A 220 -13.68 9.66 -4.13
CA VAL A 220 -12.62 8.71 -3.82
C VAL A 220 -12.87 8.07 -2.46
N GLY A 221 -12.66 6.76 -2.37
CA GLY A 221 -12.89 5.99 -1.14
C GLY A 221 -11.84 6.32 -0.10
N VAL A 222 -12.26 6.41 1.18
CA VAL A 222 -11.34 6.73 2.29
C VAL A 222 -10.28 5.64 2.53
N GLU A 223 -10.53 4.41 2.08
CA GLU A 223 -9.56 3.31 2.13
C GLU A 223 -8.30 3.59 1.31
N ARG A 224 -8.35 4.54 0.35
CA ARG A 224 -7.19 4.99 -0.41
C ARG A 224 -6.13 5.68 0.45
N LEU A 225 -6.47 6.13 1.66
CA LEU A 225 -5.45 6.61 2.63
C LEU A 225 -4.43 5.51 3.01
N ARG A 226 -4.75 4.23 2.82
CA ARG A 226 -3.79 3.14 3.06
C ARG A 226 -2.56 3.23 2.14
N THR A 227 -2.67 3.92 1.00
CA THR A 227 -1.56 4.13 0.05
C THR A 227 -0.67 5.33 0.40
N LEU A 228 -0.85 5.97 1.56
CA LEU A 228 0.10 6.96 2.05
C LEU A 228 1.53 6.39 2.03
N GLU A 229 2.53 7.24 1.90
CA GLU A 229 3.92 6.78 1.95
C GLU A 229 4.18 6.02 3.26
N VAL A 230 4.87 4.88 3.17
CA VAL A 230 5.34 4.12 4.33
C VAL A 230 6.74 4.63 4.67
N PRO A 231 7.05 4.91 5.95
CA PRO A 231 8.39 5.35 6.33
C PRO A 231 9.47 4.38 5.86
N ALA A 232 10.53 4.89 5.24
CA ALA A 232 11.65 4.08 4.77
C ALA A 232 12.53 3.55 5.92
N GLY A 233 12.53 4.24 7.07
CA GLY A 233 13.24 3.86 8.28
C GLY A 233 12.40 2.99 9.22
N PRO A 234 13.01 2.48 10.31
CA PRO A 234 12.24 1.81 11.35
C PRO A 234 11.19 2.77 11.91
N VAL A 235 9.94 2.29 11.98
CA VAL A 235 8.89 2.96 12.74
C VAL A 235 9.22 2.71 14.21
N GLU A 236 9.53 3.75 14.96
CA GLU A 236 9.84 3.70 16.40
C GLU A 236 8.63 4.12 17.24
N THR A 237 7.77 4.96 16.67
CA THR A 237 6.56 5.51 17.28
C THR A 237 5.41 5.56 16.26
N GLU A 238 4.16 5.68 16.74
CA GLU A 238 3.02 5.86 15.84
C GLU A 238 3.09 7.17 15.02
N THR A 239 3.86 8.16 15.50
CA THR A 239 4.05 9.46 14.82
C THR A 239 4.94 9.39 13.60
N ASP A 240 5.70 8.31 13.43
CA ASP A 240 6.55 8.13 12.26
C ASP A 240 5.73 7.75 11.02
N ASP A 241 4.54 7.15 11.20
CA ASP A 241 3.61 6.80 10.12
C ASP A 241 2.33 7.65 10.24
N ILE A 242 2.13 8.56 9.28
CA ILE A 242 0.97 9.46 9.21
C ILE A 242 -0.36 8.70 9.22
N TYR A 243 -0.44 7.56 8.53
CA TYR A 243 -1.66 6.74 8.51
C TYR A 243 -1.99 6.23 9.92
N GLN A 244 -0.99 5.71 10.63
CA GLN A 244 -1.17 5.19 11.99
C GLN A 244 -1.53 6.31 12.96
N SER A 245 -0.84 7.46 12.87
CA SER A 245 -1.12 8.66 13.67
C SER A 245 -2.59 9.09 13.59
N VAL A 246 -3.11 9.24 12.37
CA VAL A 246 -4.48 9.69 12.13
C VAL A 246 -5.48 8.68 12.68
N PHE A 247 -5.31 7.41 12.33
CA PHE A 247 -6.32 6.41 12.65
C PHE A 247 -6.27 5.93 14.10
N HIS A 248 -5.09 5.95 14.74
CA HIS A 248 -5.02 5.77 16.19
C HIS A 248 -5.68 6.93 16.94
N ALA A 249 -5.50 8.18 16.48
CA ALA A 249 -6.19 9.33 17.07
C ALA A 249 -7.71 9.25 16.86
N HIS A 250 -8.17 8.85 15.67
CA HIS A 250 -9.59 8.63 15.36
C HIS A 250 -10.21 7.57 16.28
N ASP A 251 -9.58 6.40 16.38
CA ASP A 251 -10.13 5.26 17.11
C ASP A 251 -10.14 5.49 18.62
N ARG A 252 -9.10 6.16 19.16
CA ARG A 252 -9.10 6.62 20.56
C ARG A 252 -10.19 7.66 20.81
N TYR A 253 -10.35 8.65 19.93
CA TYR A 253 -11.38 9.67 20.09
C TYR A 253 -12.78 9.07 20.21
N HIS A 254 -13.16 8.14 19.32
CA HIS A 254 -14.49 7.52 19.37
C HIS A 254 -14.66 6.60 20.60
N ALA A 255 -13.61 5.87 20.99
CA ALA A 255 -13.63 5.07 22.21
C ALA A 255 -13.76 5.92 23.48
N ASP A 256 -13.02 7.03 23.57
CA ASP A 256 -13.05 7.94 24.70
C ASP A 256 -14.40 8.66 24.81
N ARG A 257 -14.96 9.12 23.68
CA ARG A 257 -16.30 9.72 23.65
C ARG A 257 -17.37 8.72 24.06
N HIS A 258 -17.26 7.46 23.64
CA HIS A 258 -18.21 6.43 24.03
C HIS A 258 -18.12 6.06 25.52
N THR A 259 -16.92 6.02 26.09
CA THR A 259 -16.69 5.57 27.48
C THR A 259 -16.77 6.69 28.51
N SER A 260 -16.63 7.94 28.10
CA SER A 260 -16.67 9.10 28.99
C SER A 260 -18.07 9.34 29.55
N SER A 261 -18.17 9.43 30.88
CA SER A 261 -19.39 9.86 31.57
C SER A 261 -19.50 11.38 31.73
N ALA A 262 -18.50 12.14 31.24
CA ALA A 262 -18.41 13.58 31.46
C ALA A 262 -19.27 14.39 30.47
N GLY A 263 -19.58 13.83 29.30
CA GLY A 263 -20.40 14.47 28.28
C GLY A 263 -21.86 14.00 28.35
N THR A 264 -22.81 14.93 28.21
CA THR A 264 -24.24 14.64 28.05
C THR A 264 -24.70 14.70 26.58
N GLY A 265 -23.81 15.15 25.68
CA GLY A 265 -24.08 15.22 24.26
C GLY A 265 -24.13 13.83 23.61
N ARG A 266 -25.06 13.64 22.68
CA ARG A 266 -25.16 12.41 21.87
C ARG A 266 -23.87 12.21 21.08
N THR A 267 -23.25 11.03 21.22
CA THR A 267 -22.03 10.68 20.48
C THR A 267 -22.36 10.04 19.13
N TRP A 268 -21.34 9.90 18.28
CA TRP A 268 -21.47 9.16 17.02
C TRP A 268 -21.87 7.69 17.26
N THR A 269 -21.28 7.05 18.27
CA THR A 269 -21.59 5.67 18.65
C THR A 269 -23.03 5.51 19.13
N ASP A 270 -23.58 6.50 19.83
CA ASP A 270 -24.99 6.50 20.22
C ASP A 270 -25.90 6.62 19.00
N ALA A 271 -25.61 7.56 18.09
CA ALA A 271 -26.38 7.75 16.87
C ALA A 271 -26.35 6.50 15.95
N GLN A 272 -25.21 5.82 15.86
CA GLN A 272 -25.11 4.52 15.17
C GLN A 272 -25.88 3.40 15.86
N SER A 273 -25.99 3.43 17.20
CA SER A 273 -26.72 2.41 17.96
C SER A 273 -28.24 2.52 17.76
N ASP A 274 -28.72 3.72 17.44
CA ASP A 274 -30.13 4.01 17.19
C ASP A 274 -30.56 3.75 15.72
N LEU A 275 -29.64 3.31 14.85
CA LEU A 275 -29.96 2.94 13.47
C LEU A 275 -30.78 1.63 13.41
N PRO A 276 -31.62 1.43 12.38
CA PRO A 276 -32.40 0.19 12.23
C PRO A 276 -31.52 -1.06 12.17
N ASP A 277 -30.39 -0.97 11.45
CA ASP A 277 -29.37 -2.02 11.33
C ASP A 277 -28.01 -1.45 11.77
N PRO A 278 -27.69 -1.46 13.08
CA PRO A 278 -26.47 -0.85 13.59
C PRO A 278 -25.20 -1.43 12.96
N PRO A 279 -24.19 -0.60 12.66
CA PRO A 279 -22.93 -1.04 12.08
C PRO A 279 -22.07 -1.82 13.10
N GLY A 280 -20.92 -2.36 12.66
CA GLY A 280 -20.04 -3.19 13.48
C GLY A 280 -20.40 -4.68 13.49
N GLY A 281 -21.40 -5.09 12.70
CA GLY A 281 -21.78 -6.49 12.55
C GLY A 281 -22.15 -7.09 13.90
N ILE A 282 -21.44 -8.15 14.29
CA ILE A 282 -21.77 -8.87 15.52
C ILE A 282 -21.40 -8.14 16.82
N LEU A 283 -20.46 -7.19 16.74
CA LEU A 283 -20.06 -6.38 17.89
C LEU A 283 -21.07 -5.28 18.19
N GLY A 284 -21.80 -4.81 17.18
CA GLY A 284 -22.51 -3.53 17.23
C GLY A 284 -21.56 -2.32 17.45
N PRO A 285 -22.09 -1.09 17.50
CA PRO A 285 -21.26 0.12 17.53
C PRO A 285 -20.40 0.25 18.79
N LYS A 286 -20.95 -0.09 19.95
CA LYS A 286 -20.32 0.09 21.27
C LYS A 286 -19.08 -0.78 21.45
N LEU A 287 -19.23 -2.10 21.27
CA LEU A 287 -18.10 -3.03 21.40
C LEU A 287 -17.05 -2.82 20.29
N ARG A 288 -17.47 -2.39 19.10
CA ARG A 288 -16.57 -2.00 18.01
C ARG A 288 -15.71 -0.80 18.40
N ALA A 289 -16.30 0.27 18.91
CA ALA A 289 -15.57 1.45 19.37
C ALA A 289 -14.58 1.09 20.50
N GLU A 290 -15.00 0.27 21.47
CA GLU A 290 -14.11 -0.23 22.52
C GLU A 290 -12.93 -1.05 21.99
N LEU A 291 -13.16 -1.91 21.00
CA LEU A 291 -12.11 -2.73 20.40
C LEU A 291 -11.11 -1.86 19.62
N LEU A 292 -11.60 -1.00 18.74
CA LEU A 292 -10.76 -0.13 17.92
C LEU A 292 -9.90 0.80 18.78
N GLY A 293 -10.47 1.38 19.85
CA GLY A 293 -9.68 2.15 20.82
C GLY A 293 -8.56 1.34 21.46
N ARG A 294 -8.81 0.07 21.81
CA ARG A 294 -7.76 -0.82 22.37
C ARG A 294 -6.70 -1.22 21.34
N LEU A 295 -7.09 -1.39 20.09
CA LEU A 295 -6.15 -1.66 18.99
C LEU A 295 -5.26 -0.45 18.71
N ALA A 296 -5.81 0.77 18.81
CA ALA A 296 -5.09 2.03 18.66
C ALA A 296 -4.11 2.31 19.83
N GLU A 297 -4.30 1.69 20.99
CA GLU A 297 -3.32 1.73 22.09
C GLU A 297 -2.12 0.79 21.87
N LEU A 298 -2.14 -0.03 20.82
CA LEU A 298 -1.04 -0.92 20.50
C LEU A 298 -0.13 -0.29 19.45
N SER A 299 1.16 -0.59 19.49
CA SER A 299 2.04 -0.23 18.37
C SER A 299 1.53 -0.86 17.06
N PRO A 300 1.73 -0.20 15.91
CA PRO A 300 1.34 -0.72 14.60
C PRO A 300 1.89 -2.13 14.29
N PRO A 301 1.31 -2.85 13.31
CA PRO A 301 1.90 -4.07 12.78
C PRO A 301 3.33 -3.85 12.28
N ALA A 302 4.19 -4.87 12.38
CA ALA A 302 5.59 -4.78 11.93
C ALA A 302 5.74 -4.53 10.43
N SER A 303 4.81 -5.07 9.65
CA SER A 303 4.69 -4.81 8.22
C SER A 303 3.30 -5.20 7.72
N THR A 304 2.92 -4.74 6.54
CA THR A 304 1.71 -5.22 5.86
C THR A 304 1.76 -6.73 5.63
N ARG A 305 2.93 -7.29 5.26
CA ARG A 305 3.14 -8.74 5.14
C ARG A 305 2.78 -9.50 6.42
N SER A 306 3.21 -9.00 7.58
CA SER A 306 2.93 -9.63 8.89
C SER A 306 1.43 -9.65 9.20
N LEU A 307 0.72 -8.54 8.90
CA LEU A 307 -0.73 -8.44 9.07
C LEU A 307 -1.47 -9.38 8.11
N LEU A 308 -1.08 -9.42 6.84
CA LEU A 308 -1.65 -10.36 5.86
C LEU A 308 -1.43 -11.81 6.29
N THR A 309 -0.23 -12.16 6.76
CA THR A 309 0.08 -13.51 7.27
C THR A 309 -0.80 -13.88 8.47
N LEU A 310 -1.09 -12.93 9.35
CA LEU A 310 -2.03 -13.14 10.46
C LEU A 310 -3.44 -13.39 9.94
N LEU A 311 -3.92 -12.56 9.01
CA LEU A 311 -5.27 -12.67 8.47
C LEU A 311 -5.47 -13.95 7.64
N ASP A 312 -4.46 -14.39 6.90
CA ASP A 312 -4.48 -15.63 6.09
C ASP A 312 -4.59 -16.89 6.96
N ARG A 313 -4.23 -16.82 8.25
CA ARG A 313 -4.41 -17.93 9.21
C ARG A 313 -5.84 -18.01 9.75
N LEU A 314 -6.68 -17.01 9.49
CA LEU A 314 -8.05 -16.95 9.96
C LEU A 314 -9.01 -17.62 8.95
N PRO A 315 -9.97 -18.43 9.42
CA PRO A 315 -10.85 -19.17 8.52
C PRO A 315 -11.79 -18.22 7.76
N GLY A 316 -11.85 -18.40 6.43
CA GLY A 316 -12.79 -17.69 5.56
C GLY A 316 -12.51 -16.19 5.39
N VAL A 317 -11.32 -15.73 5.76
CA VAL A 317 -10.87 -14.35 5.58
C VAL A 317 -10.00 -14.27 4.32
N TYR A 318 -10.44 -13.47 3.37
CA TYR A 318 -9.72 -13.21 2.12
C TYR A 318 -9.15 -11.79 2.14
N ALA A 319 -8.28 -11.51 3.11
CA ALA A 319 -7.69 -10.17 3.31
C ALA A 319 -6.96 -9.66 2.05
N ARG A 320 -6.49 -10.59 1.22
CA ARG A 320 -5.81 -10.36 -0.04
C ARG A 320 -6.71 -9.80 -1.13
N ASP A 321 -8.03 -9.94 -1.06
CA ASP A 321 -8.91 -9.35 -2.10
C ASP A 321 -9.08 -7.84 -1.89
N HIS A 322 -8.72 -7.34 -0.71
CA HIS A 322 -8.85 -5.92 -0.38
C HIS A 322 -7.73 -5.12 -1.04
N ARG A 323 -8.13 -4.11 -1.81
CA ARG A 323 -7.24 -3.16 -2.47
C ARG A 323 -7.65 -1.74 -2.08
N PRO A 324 -6.75 -0.91 -1.53
CA PRO A 324 -5.37 -1.23 -1.11
C PRO A 324 -5.33 -2.20 0.09
N ALA A 325 -4.24 -2.98 0.20
CA ALA A 325 -4.13 -3.98 1.28
C ALA A 325 -4.15 -3.32 2.68
N PRO A 326 -4.64 -4.03 3.72
CA PRO A 326 -4.68 -3.55 5.11
C PRO A 326 -3.34 -2.97 5.58
N ARG A 327 -3.38 -1.92 6.41
CA ARG A 327 -2.18 -1.22 6.93
C ARG A 327 -2.13 -1.17 8.46
N GLY A 328 -3.28 -0.95 9.12
CA GLY A 328 -3.39 -0.92 10.59
C GLY A 328 -4.19 -2.10 11.14
N TRP A 329 -4.17 -2.28 12.47
CA TRP A 329 -5.01 -3.27 13.14
C TRP A 329 -6.51 -3.05 12.87
N ARG A 330 -6.94 -1.78 12.76
CA ARG A 330 -8.32 -1.45 12.35
C ARG A 330 -8.71 -2.07 11.01
N ASP A 331 -7.80 -2.10 10.04
CA ASP A 331 -8.08 -2.65 8.71
C ASP A 331 -8.18 -4.17 8.76
N GLY A 332 -7.42 -4.81 9.65
CA GLY A 332 -7.54 -6.22 9.93
C GLY A 332 -8.93 -6.58 10.45
N LEU A 333 -9.48 -5.79 11.37
CA LEU A 333 -10.88 -5.92 11.80
C LEU A 333 -11.86 -5.68 10.64
N GLY A 334 -11.57 -4.66 9.81
CA GLY A 334 -12.33 -4.37 8.59
C GLY A 334 -12.47 -5.55 7.64
N ALA A 335 -11.37 -6.30 7.43
CA ALA A 335 -11.35 -7.49 6.59
C ALA A 335 -12.21 -8.66 7.15
N LEU A 336 -12.50 -8.68 8.45
CA LEU A 336 -13.32 -9.73 9.05
C LEU A 336 -14.81 -9.57 8.72
N TYR A 337 -15.28 -8.38 8.34
CA TYR A 337 -16.69 -8.18 7.98
C TYR A 337 -17.07 -8.87 6.66
N ASP A 338 -16.10 -9.03 5.76
CA ASP A 338 -16.28 -9.72 4.49
C ASP A 338 -16.07 -11.24 4.59
N ALA A 339 -15.70 -11.73 5.79
CA ALA A 339 -15.48 -13.15 6.01
C ALA A 339 -16.77 -13.96 5.94
N ARG A 340 -16.71 -15.12 5.26
CA ARG A 340 -17.85 -16.04 5.12
C ARG A 340 -18.02 -16.91 6.37
N ALA A 341 -18.45 -16.30 7.47
CA ALA A 341 -18.77 -17.01 8.70
C ALA A 341 -20.22 -17.54 8.68
N ARG A 342 -20.38 -18.83 8.99
CA ARG A 342 -21.66 -19.56 8.87
C ARG A 342 -22.72 -19.10 9.87
N ASP A 343 -22.32 -18.76 11.08
CA ASP A 343 -23.21 -18.37 12.18
C ASP A 343 -22.61 -17.27 13.06
N ARG A 344 -23.34 -16.87 14.11
CA ARG A 344 -22.96 -15.82 15.07
C ARG A 344 -21.73 -16.22 15.90
N GLU A 345 -21.66 -17.46 16.37
CA GLU A 345 -20.57 -17.94 17.22
C GLU A 345 -19.24 -17.92 16.45
N ALA A 346 -19.24 -18.41 15.21
CA ALA A 346 -18.08 -18.40 14.32
C ALA A 346 -17.56 -16.98 14.05
N ARG A 347 -18.44 -15.97 14.00
CA ARG A 347 -18.01 -14.55 13.85
C ARG A 347 -17.31 -14.02 15.10
N PHE A 348 -17.83 -14.34 16.29
CA PHE A 348 -17.16 -13.94 17.53
C PHE A 348 -15.83 -14.65 17.72
N GLU A 349 -15.78 -15.96 17.44
CA GLU A 349 -14.54 -16.73 17.46
C GLU A 349 -13.50 -16.11 16.51
N LEU A 350 -13.91 -15.72 15.30
CA LEU A 350 -13.03 -15.07 14.32
C LEU A 350 -12.41 -13.78 14.87
N ILE A 351 -13.22 -12.91 15.47
CA ILE A 351 -12.76 -11.63 16.07
C ILE A 351 -11.82 -11.89 17.26
N VAL A 352 -12.15 -12.87 18.11
CA VAL A 352 -11.32 -13.23 19.26
C VAL A 352 -9.97 -13.81 18.81
N ARG A 353 -9.97 -14.72 17.82
CA ARG A 353 -8.72 -15.26 17.23
C ARG A 353 -7.89 -14.18 16.57
N TYR A 354 -8.52 -13.22 15.89
CA TYR A 354 -7.83 -12.04 15.38
C TYR A 354 -7.13 -11.27 16.51
N CYS A 355 -7.84 -10.95 17.60
CA CYS A 355 -7.26 -10.26 18.75
C CYS A 355 -6.10 -11.04 19.40
N MET A 356 -6.21 -12.38 19.50
CA MET A 356 -5.14 -13.24 19.98
C MET A 356 -3.92 -13.21 19.05
N GLY A 357 -4.15 -13.22 17.74
CA GLY A 357 -3.11 -13.00 16.73
C GLY A 357 -2.40 -11.67 16.91
N VAL A 358 -3.15 -10.58 17.15
CA VAL A 358 -2.59 -9.25 17.42
C VAL A 358 -1.74 -9.26 18.70
N LEU A 359 -2.21 -9.89 19.78
CA LEU A 359 -1.43 -10.05 21.01
C LEU A 359 -0.14 -10.86 20.78
N ALA A 360 -0.21 -11.87 19.90
CA ALA A 360 0.90 -12.73 19.52
C ALA A 360 1.80 -12.18 18.38
N ALA A 361 1.50 -11.04 17.79
CA ALA A 361 2.31 -10.47 16.71
C ALA A 361 3.63 -9.89 17.24
N ASP A 362 4.70 -10.06 16.46
CA ASP A 362 5.97 -9.36 16.64
C ASP A 362 5.82 -7.89 16.19
N ARG A 363 6.62 -6.98 16.76
CA ARG A 363 6.44 -5.52 16.60
C ARG A 363 7.77 -4.80 16.36
N PRO A 364 7.76 -3.71 15.56
CA PRO A 364 8.97 -2.96 15.18
C PRO A 364 9.40 -1.96 16.25
N CYS A 365 8.43 -1.30 16.91
CA CYS A 365 8.65 -0.41 18.04
C CYS A 365 8.69 -1.21 19.35
N GLY A 366 9.27 -0.62 20.40
CA GLY A 366 9.43 -1.20 21.73
C GLY A 366 8.24 -2.02 22.28
N GLN A 367 8.57 -2.89 23.23
CA GLN A 367 7.66 -3.92 23.78
C GLN A 367 6.23 -3.43 23.97
N LEU A 368 5.27 -4.24 23.48
CA LEU A 368 3.87 -4.12 23.86
C LEU A 368 3.78 -3.88 25.37
N SER A 369 3.26 -2.71 25.76
CA SER A 369 3.05 -2.44 27.17
C SER A 369 2.19 -3.55 27.75
N VAL A 370 2.69 -4.22 28.80
CA VAL A 370 1.94 -5.28 29.50
C VAL A 370 0.56 -4.78 29.92
N ARG A 371 0.42 -3.47 30.20
CA ARG A 371 -0.86 -2.83 30.48
C ARG A 371 -1.81 -2.90 29.28
N ASN A 372 -1.37 -2.50 28.09
CA ASN A 372 -2.20 -2.45 26.89
C ASN A 372 -2.54 -3.87 26.41
N ALA A 373 -1.58 -4.80 26.51
CA ALA A 373 -1.81 -6.23 26.29
C ALA A 373 -2.93 -6.78 27.19
N LYS A 374 -2.85 -6.49 28.50
CA LYS A 374 -3.86 -6.89 29.48
C LYS A 374 -5.21 -6.22 29.22
N ALA A 375 -5.24 -4.98 28.75
CA ALA A 375 -6.47 -4.26 28.43
C ALA A 375 -7.22 -4.92 27.26
N LEU A 376 -6.51 -5.28 26.18
CA LEU A 376 -7.09 -6.04 25.06
C LEU A 376 -7.51 -7.44 25.49
N TRP A 377 -6.67 -8.16 26.23
CA TRP A 377 -7.02 -9.48 26.77
C TRP A 377 -8.26 -9.43 27.67
N GLY A 378 -8.37 -8.41 28.55
CA GLY A 378 -9.54 -8.22 29.39
C GLY A 378 -10.82 -8.03 28.58
N TRP A 379 -10.75 -7.31 27.46
CA TRP A 379 -11.87 -7.19 26.53
C TRP A 379 -12.23 -8.52 25.87
N VAL A 380 -11.22 -9.25 25.35
CA VAL A 380 -11.39 -10.58 24.75
C VAL A 380 -12.08 -11.53 25.72
N LYS A 381 -11.60 -11.58 26.97
CA LYS A 381 -12.15 -12.45 28.01
C LYS A 381 -13.62 -12.17 28.31
N ARG A 382 -14.00 -10.88 28.45
CA ARG A 382 -15.40 -10.51 28.72
C ARG A 382 -16.35 -10.98 27.61
N ILE A 383 -15.95 -10.85 26.35
CA ILE A 383 -16.76 -11.27 25.22
C ILE A 383 -16.80 -12.79 25.13
N ALA A 384 -15.64 -13.45 25.27
CA ALA A 384 -15.56 -14.91 25.25
C ALA A 384 -16.42 -15.56 26.36
N ASP A 385 -16.46 -14.97 27.55
CA ASP A 385 -17.29 -15.45 28.67
C ASP A 385 -18.80 -15.38 28.40
N THR A 386 -19.21 -14.50 27.49
CA THR A 386 -20.62 -14.28 27.14
C THR A 386 -21.02 -15.08 25.90
N GLU A 387 -20.17 -15.12 24.88
CA GLU A 387 -20.55 -15.57 23.53
C GLU A 387 -19.92 -16.91 23.13
N LEU A 388 -18.92 -17.44 23.86
CA LEU A 388 -18.13 -18.61 23.43
C LEU A 388 -18.18 -19.83 24.39
N PRO A 389 -18.04 -21.06 23.85
CA PRO A 389 -18.00 -22.29 24.65
C PRO A 389 -16.84 -22.36 25.65
N ARG A 390 -17.02 -23.14 26.71
CA ARG A 390 -16.02 -23.32 27.79
C ARG A 390 -14.68 -23.87 27.28
N ASP A 391 -14.69 -24.79 26.32
CA ASP A 391 -13.45 -25.39 25.80
C ASP A 391 -12.60 -24.37 25.04
N LEU A 392 -13.22 -23.53 24.20
CA LEU A 392 -12.54 -22.46 23.49
C LEU A 392 -11.99 -21.41 24.48
N ARG A 393 -12.76 -21.05 25.50
CA ARG A 393 -12.28 -20.16 26.58
C ARG A 393 -11.02 -20.68 27.26
N ARG A 394 -11.01 -21.97 27.62
CA ARG A 394 -9.83 -22.61 28.22
C ARG A 394 -8.62 -22.57 27.26
N GLN A 395 -8.84 -22.79 25.97
CA GLN A 395 -7.78 -22.67 24.96
C GLN A 395 -7.21 -21.24 24.93
N LEU A 396 -8.06 -20.22 24.92
CA LEU A 396 -7.64 -18.81 24.89
C LEU A 396 -6.84 -18.44 26.15
N ASP A 397 -7.22 -18.92 27.33
CA ASP A 397 -6.46 -18.71 28.57
C ASP A 397 -5.04 -19.31 28.48
N VAL A 398 -4.89 -20.50 27.89
CA VAL A 398 -3.59 -21.16 27.68
C VAL A 398 -2.74 -20.39 26.67
N GLU A 399 -3.32 -19.98 25.54
CA GLU A 399 -2.63 -19.16 24.53
C GLU A 399 -2.17 -17.82 25.13
N TRP A 400 -3.02 -17.16 25.92
CA TRP A 400 -2.65 -15.94 26.62
C TRP A 400 -1.50 -16.13 27.60
N ALA A 401 -1.48 -17.24 28.35
CA ALA A 401 -0.37 -17.55 29.26
C ALA A 401 0.96 -17.68 28.51
N ALA A 402 0.96 -18.32 27.34
CA ALA A 402 2.12 -18.44 26.47
C ALA A 402 2.57 -17.08 25.89
N ILE A 403 1.63 -16.28 25.39
CA ILE A 403 1.91 -14.92 24.89
C ILE A 403 2.55 -14.07 25.98
N ARG A 404 1.97 -14.06 27.18
CA ARG A 404 2.48 -13.30 28.32
C ARG A 404 3.90 -13.72 28.71
N LEU A 405 4.19 -15.03 28.72
CA LEU A 405 5.53 -15.54 28.99
C LEU A 405 6.53 -15.06 27.94
N ARG A 406 6.16 -15.10 26.65
CA ARG A 406 7.01 -14.62 25.56
C ARG A 406 7.25 -13.11 25.63
N LEU A 407 6.23 -12.32 25.97
CA LEU A 407 6.37 -10.87 26.18
C LEU A 407 7.38 -10.56 27.30
N GLU A 408 7.32 -11.31 28.40
CA GLU A 408 8.28 -11.17 29.51
C GLU A 408 9.70 -11.61 29.10
N GLN A 409 9.84 -12.69 28.34
CA GLN A 409 11.13 -13.13 27.80
C GLN A 409 11.74 -12.11 26.82
N ASN A 410 10.93 -11.55 25.93
CA ASN A 410 11.36 -10.49 25.00
C ASN A 410 11.76 -9.23 25.77
N ARG A 411 11.07 -8.94 26.89
CA ARG A 411 11.46 -7.88 27.82
C ARG A 411 12.88 -8.05 28.37
N GLN A 412 13.24 -9.29 28.68
CA GLN A 412 14.56 -9.65 29.18
C GLN A 412 15.63 -9.73 28.07
N ARG A 413 15.26 -10.10 26.84
CA ARG A 413 16.18 -10.25 25.69
C ARG A 413 16.58 -8.96 24.99
N ALA A 414 15.78 -7.90 25.08
CA ALA A 414 16.03 -6.60 24.44
C ALA A 414 17.36 -5.90 24.87
N ALA A 415 18.14 -6.50 25.78
CA ALA A 415 19.49 -6.09 26.15
C ALA A 415 20.61 -6.69 25.27
N ARG A 416 20.30 -7.51 24.26
CA ARG A 416 21.29 -8.09 23.33
C ARG A 416 20.92 -7.73 21.89
N ALA A 417 21.89 -7.17 21.16
CA ALA A 417 21.75 -6.90 19.73
C ALA A 417 21.50 -8.22 18.97
N PRO A 418 20.58 -8.25 17.99
CA PRO A 418 20.46 -9.39 17.08
C PRO A 418 21.74 -9.52 16.26
N ALA A 419 22.17 -10.77 16.01
CA ALA A 419 23.24 -11.05 15.07
C ALA A 419 22.73 -10.89 13.63
N ASP A 420 23.51 -10.21 12.78
CA ASP A 420 23.30 -10.14 11.33
C ASP A 420 23.56 -11.51 10.68
N GLU A 421 22.64 -12.47 10.86
CA GLU A 421 22.65 -13.66 10.02
C GLU A 421 21.97 -13.34 8.67
N PRO A 422 22.67 -13.49 7.53
CA PRO A 422 22.08 -13.22 6.23
C PRO A 422 20.96 -14.23 5.96
N VAL A 423 19.75 -13.72 5.75
CA VAL A 423 18.56 -14.55 5.55
C VAL A 423 18.53 -15.15 4.15
N LEU A 424 18.30 -16.46 4.07
CA LEU A 424 18.20 -17.21 2.81
C LEU A 424 16.84 -16.92 2.12
N TYR A 425 16.86 -16.45 0.87
CA TYR A 425 15.65 -16.08 0.08
C TYR A 425 14.84 -17.27 -0.46
N GLY A 426 15.25 -18.50 -0.15
CA GLY A 426 14.60 -19.73 -0.60
C GLY A 426 13.15 -19.89 -0.12
N ASP A 427 12.69 -19.08 0.86
CA ASP A 427 11.39 -19.27 1.52
C ASP A 427 10.57 -17.98 1.70
N ARG A 428 10.98 -16.89 1.03
CA ARG A 428 10.38 -15.55 1.14
C ARG A 428 9.47 -15.22 -0.04
N ASP A 429 8.52 -14.32 0.19
CA ASP A 429 7.68 -13.79 -0.89
C ASP A 429 8.53 -12.90 -1.78
N ARG A 430 8.19 -12.88 -3.06
CA ARG A 430 8.91 -12.15 -4.10
C ARG A 430 7.93 -11.30 -4.88
N VAL A 431 8.40 -10.18 -5.40
CA VAL A 431 7.64 -9.40 -6.36
C VAL A 431 8.08 -9.85 -7.75
N VAL A 432 7.13 -10.17 -8.60
CA VAL A 432 7.36 -10.58 -9.98
C VAL A 432 6.82 -9.49 -10.91
N LEU A 433 7.67 -9.02 -11.80
CA LEU A 433 7.34 -8.08 -12.87
C LEU A 433 7.50 -8.81 -14.20
N HIS A 434 6.40 -9.04 -14.91
CA HIS A 434 6.42 -9.49 -16.30
C HIS A 434 6.39 -8.28 -17.22
N VAL A 435 7.28 -8.27 -18.23
CA VAL A 435 7.26 -7.28 -19.30
C VAL A 435 7.45 -8.00 -20.63
N ASP A 436 6.43 -7.93 -21.48
CA ASP A 436 6.37 -8.66 -22.75
C ASP A 436 6.16 -7.68 -23.91
N LEU A 437 6.84 -7.94 -25.04
CA LEU A 437 6.66 -7.15 -26.26
C LEU A 437 5.39 -7.59 -26.98
N GLN A 438 4.54 -6.64 -27.36
CA GLN A 438 3.37 -6.95 -28.17
C GLN A 438 3.78 -7.46 -29.56
N GLY A 439 3.35 -8.67 -29.90
CA GLY A 439 3.71 -9.29 -31.18
C GLY A 439 3.20 -8.52 -32.40
N TRP A 440 2.14 -7.71 -32.24
CA TRP A 440 1.47 -6.97 -33.32
C TRP A 440 1.79 -5.47 -33.33
N ALA A 441 2.38 -4.91 -32.26
CA ALA A 441 2.74 -3.50 -32.17
C ALA A 441 4.21 -3.33 -31.80
N ARG A 442 4.97 -2.67 -32.68
CA ARG A 442 6.39 -2.38 -32.42
C ARG A 442 6.52 -1.41 -31.25
N ASP A 443 7.51 -1.67 -30.39
CA ASP A 443 7.88 -0.83 -29.24
C ASP A 443 6.77 -0.61 -28.21
N GLN A 444 5.74 -1.47 -28.20
CA GLN A 444 4.68 -1.50 -27.21
C GLN A 444 4.85 -2.72 -26.30
N TYR A 445 4.74 -2.48 -25.00
CA TYR A 445 4.98 -3.50 -23.99
C TYR A 445 3.77 -3.67 -23.09
N ASP A 446 3.41 -4.92 -22.86
CA ASP A 446 2.46 -5.30 -21.82
C ASP A 446 3.24 -5.56 -20.53
N TRP A 447 2.59 -5.29 -19.39
CA TRP A 447 3.20 -5.55 -18.10
C TRP A 447 2.21 -6.10 -17.10
N ARG A 448 2.73 -6.90 -16.16
CA ARG A 448 2.00 -7.42 -15.00
C ARG A 448 2.90 -7.39 -13.78
N VAL A 449 2.38 -6.92 -12.65
CA VAL A 449 3.01 -7.02 -11.33
C VAL A 449 2.24 -8.02 -10.50
N ALA A 450 2.94 -8.98 -9.91
CA ALA A 450 2.36 -9.97 -9.03
C ALA A 450 3.24 -10.23 -7.81
N VAL A 451 2.64 -10.82 -6.77
CA VAL A 451 3.36 -11.32 -5.59
C VAL A 451 3.42 -12.85 -5.67
N ASP A 452 4.62 -13.40 -5.81
CA ASP A 452 4.88 -14.84 -5.73
C ASP A 452 5.09 -15.24 -4.27
N ARG A 453 4.10 -15.93 -3.72
CA ARG A 453 4.19 -16.58 -2.40
C ARG A 453 4.48 -18.05 -2.65
N ARG A 454 5.33 -18.65 -1.79
CA ARG A 454 5.80 -20.04 -1.83
C ARG A 454 4.89 -20.98 -2.65
N ALA A 455 5.48 -21.66 -3.64
CA ALA A 455 4.87 -22.67 -4.50
C ALA A 455 4.11 -22.20 -5.77
N GLY A 456 4.49 -21.06 -6.36
CA GLY A 456 4.17 -20.76 -7.77
C GLY A 456 2.76 -20.22 -8.03
N GLU A 457 2.01 -19.91 -6.97
CA GLU A 457 0.75 -19.15 -7.06
C GLU A 457 1.06 -17.66 -6.95
N ALA A 458 1.23 -17.01 -8.11
CA ALA A 458 1.39 -15.56 -8.14
C ALA A 458 0.04 -14.86 -8.07
N GLU A 459 -0.11 -13.98 -7.08
CA GLU A 459 -1.29 -13.14 -6.93
C GLU A 459 -1.09 -11.84 -7.71
N PRO A 460 -1.93 -11.53 -8.73
CA PRO A 460 -1.80 -10.29 -9.48
C PRO A 460 -2.10 -9.07 -8.58
N VAL A 461 -1.23 -8.07 -8.70
CA VAL A 461 -1.41 -6.76 -8.07
C VAL A 461 -2.05 -5.81 -9.06
N ASP A 462 -1.49 -5.73 -10.28
CA ASP A 462 -1.97 -4.89 -11.38
C ASP A 462 -1.38 -5.36 -12.73
N GLU A 463 -2.04 -5.01 -13.83
CA GLU A 463 -1.59 -5.31 -15.20
C GLU A 463 -2.11 -4.30 -16.22
N ASP A 464 -1.33 -4.05 -17.28
CA ASP A 464 -1.78 -3.32 -18.46
C ASP A 464 -1.39 -4.09 -19.73
N SER A 465 -2.40 -4.48 -20.50
CA SER A 465 -2.27 -5.18 -21.77
C SER A 465 -2.55 -4.28 -22.99
N ARG A 466 -2.68 -2.96 -22.80
CA ARG A 466 -2.97 -2.02 -23.90
C ARG A 466 -1.72 -1.64 -24.70
N GLY A 467 -0.54 -2.08 -24.27
CA GLY A 467 0.73 -1.68 -24.84
C GLY A 467 1.12 -0.27 -24.39
N VAL A 468 2.29 -0.15 -23.77
CA VAL A 468 2.90 1.14 -23.45
C VAL A 468 4.33 1.23 -23.99
N PRO A 469 4.79 2.42 -24.42
CA PRO A 469 6.20 2.62 -24.76
C PRO A 469 7.11 2.31 -23.58
N LEU A 470 8.24 1.64 -23.82
CA LEU A 470 9.17 1.20 -22.76
C LEU A 470 9.63 2.35 -21.84
N GLY A 471 9.76 3.57 -22.38
CA GLY A 471 10.18 4.74 -21.60
C GLY A 471 9.16 5.22 -20.56
N THR A 472 7.88 4.87 -20.69
CA THR A 472 6.80 5.28 -19.77
C THR A 472 6.39 4.18 -18.79
N VAL A 473 6.90 2.96 -18.99
CA VAL A 473 6.67 1.78 -18.15
C VAL A 473 6.95 2.08 -16.67
N PRO A 474 8.11 2.66 -16.26
CA PRO A 474 8.40 2.87 -14.83
C PRO A 474 7.35 3.71 -14.10
N ASP A 475 6.88 4.80 -14.72
CA ASP A 475 5.89 5.71 -14.13
C ASP A 475 4.53 5.02 -13.96
N ARG A 476 4.13 4.20 -14.93
CA ARG A 476 2.86 3.43 -14.88
C ARG A 476 2.89 2.35 -13.80
N LEU A 477 4.04 1.71 -13.62
CA LEU A 477 4.23 0.61 -12.68
C LEU A 477 4.50 1.05 -11.24
N ALA A 478 4.81 2.33 -11.00
CA ALA A 478 5.26 2.80 -9.70
C ALA A 478 4.29 2.48 -8.57
N ALA A 479 2.99 2.70 -8.77
CA ALA A 479 1.97 2.39 -7.77
C ALA A 479 1.83 0.88 -7.53
N ALA A 480 1.81 0.08 -8.60
CA ALA A 480 1.70 -1.37 -8.52
C ALA A 480 2.91 -2.01 -7.82
N LEU A 481 4.13 -1.58 -8.17
CA LEU A 481 5.36 -2.04 -7.53
C LEU A 481 5.42 -1.61 -6.07
N THR A 482 5.05 -0.37 -5.75
CA THR A 482 5.01 0.12 -4.36
C THR A 482 4.06 -0.73 -3.51
N GLU A 483 2.88 -1.04 -4.02
CA GLU A 483 1.92 -1.91 -3.34
C GLU A 483 2.43 -3.35 -3.21
N ALA A 484 3.02 -3.92 -4.25
CA ALA A 484 3.59 -5.26 -4.23
C ALA A 484 4.73 -5.39 -3.20
N PHE A 485 5.63 -4.41 -3.17
CA PHE A 485 6.71 -4.34 -2.19
C PHE A 485 6.16 -4.20 -0.77
N ARG A 486 5.18 -3.33 -0.55
CA ARG A 486 4.54 -3.19 0.76
C ARG A 486 3.99 -4.52 1.28
N ARG A 487 3.40 -5.35 0.42
CA ARG A 487 2.87 -6.68 0.79
C ARG A 487 3.94 -7.73 1.08
N CYS A 488 5.18 -7.53 0.63
CA CYS A 488 6.26 -8.51 0.74
C CYS A 488 7.37 -8.13 1.72
N ASP A 489 7.65 -6.83 1.85
CA ASP A 489 8.77 -6.29 2.62
C ASP A 489 8.56 -6.53 4.13
N GLU A 490 9.67 -6.82 4.81
CA GLU A 490 9.77 -6.84 6.28
C GLU A 490 10.84 -5.83 6.73
N PRO A 491 10.76 -5.31 7.97
CA PRO A 491 11.77 -4.39 8.49
C PRO A 491 13.19 -4.96 8.35
N GLY A 492 14.09 -4.17 7.74
CA GLY A 492 15.47 -4.57 7.49
C GLY A 492 15.66 -5.65 6.41
N SER A 493 14.59 -6.03 5.72
CA SER A 493 14.59 -7.18 4.83
C SER A 493 13.68 -6.95 3.60
N PRO A 494 14.18 -6.22 2.59
CA PRO A 494 13.42 -5.94 1.37
C PRO A 494 13.20 -7.23 0.55
N ALA A 495 12.01 -7.34 -0.05
CA ALA A 495 11.65 -8.39 -0.97
C ALA A 495 12.42 -8.27 -2.29
N MET A 496 12.81 -9.42 -2.84
CA MET A 496 13.47 -9.52 -4.14
C MET A 496 12.46 -9.21 -5.25
N LEU A 497 12.90 -8.41 -6.23
CA LEU A 497 12.19 -8.21 -7.49
C LEU A 497 12.72 -9.19 -8.54
N GLN A 498 11.84 -10.04 -9.06
CA GLN A 498 12.08 -10.90 -10.22
C GLN A 498 11.50 -10.24 -11.47
N VAL A 499 12.36 -9.90 -12.41
CA VAL A 499 11.97 -9.29 -13.69
C VAL A 499 11.96 -10.39 -14.75
N VAL A 500 10.76 -10.78 -15.18
CA VAL A 500 10.53 -11.81 -16.19
C VAL A 500 10.42 -11.13 -17.54
N VAL A 501 11.42 -11.37 -18.38
CA VAL A 501 11.56 -10.72 -19.69
C VAL A 501 12.13 -11.70 -20.72
N ALA A 502 11.83 -11.49 -22.00
CA ALA A 502 12.48 -12.19 -23.08
C ALA A 502 14.01 -11.92 -23.08
N PRO A 503 14.86 -12.85 -23.56
CA PRO A 503 16.32 -12.65 -23.59
C PRO A 503 16.79 -11.36 -24.30
N ALA A 504 16.03 -10.88 -25.28
CA ALA A 504 16.28 -9.61 -25.97
C ALA A 504 16.16 -8.37 -25.06
N LEU A 505 15.43 -8.48 -23.95
CA LEU A 505 15.16 -7.41 -23.00
C LEU A 505 15.96 -7.54 -21.70
N PHE A 506 16.88 -8.51 -21.58
CA PHE A 506 17.77 -8.62 -20.42
C PHE A 506 18.63 -7.35 -20.22
N GLY A 507 18.77 -6.50 -21.25
CA GLY A 507 19.45 -5.21 -21.18
C GLY A 507 18.67 -4.11 -20.45
N LEU A 508 17.39 -4.34 -20.13
CA LEU A 508 16.54 -3.37 -19.45
C LEU A 508 17.12 -3.03 -18.06
N PRO A 509 17.44 -1.75 -17.77
CA PRO A 509 18.08 -1.36 -16.51
C PRO A 509 17.04 -1.16 -15.40
N VAL A 510 16.24 -2.19 -15.10
CA VAL A 510 15.18 -2.12 -14.08
C VAL A 510 15.75 -1.77 -12.70
N ASP A 511 16.95 -2.22 -12.39
CA ASP A 511 17.63 -1.89 -11.14
C ASP A 511 18.10 -0.42 -11.05
N ASP A 512 18.12 0.32 -12.15
CA ASP A 512 18.36 1.76 -12.16
C ASP A 512 17.06 2.59 -12.14
N TRP A 513 15.88 1.96 -12.21
CA TRP A 513 14.61 2.69 -12.12
C TRP A 513 14.45 3.32 -10.75
N GLU A 514 13.96 4.55 -10.72
CA GLU A 514 13.64 5.29 -9.51
C GLU A 514 12.12 5.33 -9.34
N LEU A 515 11.62 4.76 -8.24
CA LEU A 515 10.20 4.82 -7.94
C LEU A 515 9.91 6.00 -7.00
N PRO A 516 8.95 6.88 -7.36
CA PRO A 516 8.42 7.87 -6.42
C PRO A 516 7.83 7.18 -5.18
N PRO A 517 7.85 7.85 -4.02
CA PRO A 517 8.42 9.18 -3.75
C PRO A 517 9.92 9.15 -3.38
N SER A 518 10.49 7.96 -3.10
CA SER A 518 11.86 7.86 -2.57
C SER A 518 12.94 8.39 -3.50
N GLY A 519 12.71 8.35 -4.82
CA GLY A 519 13.72 8.70 -5.83
C GLY A 519 14.96 7.80 -5.80
N MET A 520 14.95 6.70 -5.02
CA MET A 520 16.05 5.78 -4.94
C MET A 520 15.95 4.71 -6.02
N ARG A 521 17.11 4.31 -6.55
CA ARG A 521 17.20 3.23 -7.54
C ARG A 521 16.79 1.89 -6.94
N LEU A 522 15.95 1.13 -7.65
CA LEU A 522 15.45 -0.17 -7.20
C LEU A 522 16.57 -1.12 -6.75
N GLY A 523 17.65 -1.23 -7.53
CA GLY A 523 18.78 -2.09 -7.21
C GLY A 523 19.56 -1.72 -5.96
N ALA A 524 19.49 -0.45 -5.55
CA ALA A 524 20.14 0.06 -4.34
C ALA A 524 19.32 -0.20 -3.07
N VAL A 525 18.00 -0.38 -3.21
CA VAL A 525 17.08 -0.62 -2.09
C VAL A 525 16.67 -2.09 -1.94
N ARG A 526 16.78 -2.91 -2.98
CA ARG A 526 16.43 -4.33 -2.94
C ARG A 526 17.20 -5.19 -3.96
N PRO A 527 17.27 -6.52 -3.77
CA PRO A 527 17.75 -7.43 -4.80
C PRO A 527 16.83 -7.41 -6.04
N VAL A 528 17.43 -7.27 -7.22
CA VAL A 528 16.73 -7.30 -8.52
C VAL A 528 17.42 -8.32 -9.41
N VAL A 529 16.66 -9.29 -9.90
CA VAL A 529 17.14 -10.40 -10.74
C VAL A 529 16.31 -10.54 -12.01
N LEU A 530 16.94 -11.04 -13.08
CA LEU A 530 16.30 -11.35 -14.36
C LEU A 530 15.91 -12.82 -14.40
N ARG A 531 14.73 -13.10 -14.95
CA ARG A 531 14.23 -14.43 -15.30
C ARG A 531 13.74 -14.42 -16.74
N SER A 532 13.61 -15.60 -17.34
CA SER A 532 13.14 -15.73 -18.71
C SER A 532 11.92 -16.63 -18.79
N PRO A 533 10.88 -16.25 -19.57
CA PRO A 533 9.83 -17.19 -19.95
C PRO A 533 10.34 -18.25 -20.94
N TYR A 534 11.52 -18.06 -21.52
CA TYR A 534 12.15 -19.01 -22.43
C TYR A 534 12.61 -20.28 -21.70
N GLN A 535 11.89 -21.38 -21.92
CA GLN A 535 12.26 -22.71 -21.42
C GLN A 535 13.05 -23.48 -22.47
N GLY A 536 14.36 -23.21 -22.58
CA GLY A 536 15.27 -23.97 -23.43
C GLY A 536 15.33 -25.47 -23.09
N ALA A 537 15.79 -26.30 -24.03
CA ALA A 537 15.73 -27.78 -23.97
C ALA A 537 16.76 -28.46 -23.02
N ALA A 538 17.13 -27.82 -21.91
CA ALA A 538 18.28 -28.22 -21.09
C ALA A 538 17.91 -29.05 -19.85
N HIS A 539 17.98 -30.38 -19.99
CA HIS A 539 17.88 -31.33 -18.87
C HIS A 539 19.00 -31.19 -17.81
N GLU A 540 20.10 -30.50 -18.14
CA GLU A 540 21.24 -30.26 -17.23
C GLU A 540 20.96 -29.20 -16.15
N ARG A 541 19.91 -28.38 -16.31
CA ARG A 541 19.67 -27.22 -15.45
C ARG A 541 19.53 -27.57 -13.95
N PRO A 542 18.77 -28.60 -13.54
CA PRO A 542 18.71 -29.01 -12.13
C PRO A 542 20.08 -29.45 -11.59
N ALA A 543 20.84 -30.22 -12.36
CA ALA A 543 22.15 -30.72 -11.93
C ALA A 543 23.19 -29.59 -11.74
N ARG A 544 23.18 -28.58 -12.61
CA ARG A 544 24.01 -27.37 -12.46
C ARG A 544 23.56 -26.53 -11.27
N TRP A 545 22.24 -26.43 -11.06
CA TRP A 545 21.68 -25.72 -9.92
C TRP A 545 22.14 -26.35 -8.58
N ASP A 546 21.96 -27.66 -8.43
CA ASP A 546 22.34 -28.40 -7.23
C ASP A 546 23.85 -28.32 -6.96
N ALA A 547 24.68 -28.37 -8.01
CA ALA A 547 26.13 -28.22 -7.88
C ALA A 547 26.51 -26.81 -7.35
N GLY A 548 25.82 -25.76 -7.79
CA GLY A 548 26.02 -24.39 -7.32
C GLY A 548 25.57 -24.13 -5.87
N LEU A 549 24.77 -25.03 -5.30
CA LEU A 549 24.43 -25.06 -3.86
C LEU A 549 25.44 -25.90 -3.05
N ALA A 550 25.99 -26.96 -3.64
CA ALA A 550 26.84 -27.92 -2.95
C ALA A 550 28.33 -27.56 -2.96
N ALA A 551 28.80 -26.82 -3.97
CA ALA A 551 30.21 -26.50 -4.18
C ALA A 551 30.44 -24.98 -4.25
N THR A 552 31.71 -24.58 -4.08
CA THR A 552 32.11 -23.18 -4.26
C THR A 552 32.00 -22.79 -5.73
N ILE A 553 31.12 -21.84 -6.01
CA ILE A 553 30.91 -21.30 -7.36
C ILE A 553 32.12 -20.52 -7.86
N ARG A 554 32.31 -20.49 -9.17
CA ARG A 554 33.41 -19.76 -9.84
C ARG A 554 32.92 -18.98 -11.04
N ALA A 555 33.45 -17.80 -11.28
CA ALA A 555 33.10 -16.99 -12.44
C ALA A 555 33.93 -17.39 -13.67
N GLU A 556 33.30 -17.41 -14.85
CA GLU A 556 34.01 -17.58 -16.13
C GLU A 556 33.49 -16.57 -17.16
N VAL A 557 34.37 -15.75 -17.72
CA VAL A 557 34.01 -14.77 -18.75
C VAL A 557 33.95 -15.46 -20.11
N VAL A 558 32.82 -15.34 -20.81
CA VAL A 558 32.53 -16.13 -22.01
C VAL A 558 32.37 -15.30 -23.29
N ASP A 559 32.42 -13.97 -23.22
CA ASP A 559 32.25 -13.06 -24.37
C ASP A 559 33.40 -12.04 -24.51
N CYS A 560 34.50 -12.25 -23.77
CA CYS A 560 35.65 -11.35 -23.77
C CYS A 560 36.95 -12.16 -23.62
N GLU A 561 37.87 -12.00 -24.57
CA GLU A 561 39.22 -12.61 -24.56
C GLU A 561 40.24 -11.52 -24.89
N ASP A 562 41.29 -11.39 -24.07
CA ASP A 562 42.30 -10.32 -24.19
C ASP A 562 41.71 -8.91 -24.33
N GLU A 563 40.62 -8.66 -23.59
CA GLU A 563 39.85 -7.41 -23.59
C GLU A 563 39.05 -7.13 -24.88
N LEU A 564 39.12 -8.04 -25.85
CA LEU A 564 38.38 -8.00 -27.11
C LEU A 564 37.07 -8.78 -26.98
N ARG A 565 36.01 -8.22 -27.57
CA ARG A 565 34.71 -8.90 -27.65
C ARG A 565 34.86 -10.15 -28.51
N VAL A 566 34.48 -11.29 -27.96
CA VAL A 566 34.38 -12.56 -28.69
C VAL A 566 32.95 -13.08 -28.63
N ARG A 567 32.59 -13.93 -29.60
CA ARG A 567 31.27 -14.56 -29.61
C ARG A 567 31.17 -15.57 -28.46
N VAL A 568 30.03 -15.54 -27.76
CA VAL A 568 29.71 -16.57 -26.74
C VAL A 568 29.87 -17.97 -27.36
N PRO A 569 30.63 -18.89 -26.73
CA PRO A 569 30.91 -20.22 -27.28
C PRO A 569 29.68 -21.01 -27.70
N GLU A 570 29.90 -21.99 -28.56
CA GLU A 570 28.87 -22.96 -28.95
C GLU A 570 28.49 -23.86 -27.77
N SER A 571 27.26 -24.37 -27.78
CA SER A 571 26.66 -25.09 -26.64
C SER A 571 27.48 -26.29 -26.18
N ALA A 572 28.21 -26.97 -27.07
CA ALA A 572 29.10 -28.08 -26.70
C ALA A 572 30.23 -27.65 -25.76
N ARG A 573 30.84 -26.47 -26.00
CA ARG A 573 31.89 -25.92 -25.14
C ARG A 573 31.31 -25.39 -23.83
N LEU A 574 30.15 -24.75 -23.88
CA LEU A 574 29.44 -24.28 -22.69
C LEU A 574 29.06 -25.44 -21.76
N ARG A 575 28.61 -26.56 -22.30
CA ARG A 575 28.27 -27.77 -21.52
C ARG A 575 29.49 -28.44 -20.89
N ALA A 576 30.68 -28.30 -21.50
CA ALA A 576 31.92 -28.83 -20.95
C ALA A 576 32.43 -28.03 -19.73
N LEU A 577 31.89 -26.84 -19.47
CA LEU A 577 32.20 -26.09 -18.25
C LEU A 577 31.66 -26.82 -17.02
N ALA A 578 32.40 -26.74 -15.91
CA ALA A 578 31.99 -27.36 -14.66
C ALA A 578 30.62 -26.85 -14.19
N HIS A 579 29.91 -27.69 -13.44
CA HIS A 579 28.52 -27.43 -13.08
C HIS A 579 28.38 -26.23 -12.13
N GLU A 580 29.39 -25.94 -11.33
CA GLU A 580 29.48 -24.80 -10.40
C GLU A 580 29.96 -23.49 -11.07
N THR A 581 30.20 -23.49 -12.39
CA THR A 581 30.59 -22.27 -13.12
C THR A 581 29.40 -21.31 -13.29
N VAL A 582 29.62 -20.05 -12.94
CA VAL A 582 28.74 -18.90 -13.22
C VAL A 582 29.30 -18.14 -14.43
N PRO A 583 28.66 -18.23 -15.62
CA PRO A 583 29.11 -17.49 -16.80
C PRO A 583 28.90 -15.98 -16.63
N VAL A 584 29.87 -15.21 -17.14
CA VAL A 584 29.89 -13.75 -17.11
C VAL A 584 29.94 -13.21 -18.54
N LEU A 585 28.96 -12.38 -18.88
CA LEU A 585 28.88 -11.61 -20.13
C LEU A 585 29.36 -10.18 -19.87
N CYS A 586 30.63 -9.90 -20.18
CA CYS A 586 31.28 -8.62 -19.99
C CYS A 586 30.76 -7.52 -20.95
N ARG A 587 30.23 -7.87 -22.12
CA ARG A 587 29.91 -6.94 -23.22
C ARG A 587 28.42 -6.98 -23.61
N TYR A 588 27.53 -6.95 -22.61
CA TYR A 588 26.08 -7.13 -22.80
C TYR A 588 25.26 -5.82 -22.97
N GLY A 589 25.87 -4.64 -22.80
CA GLY A 589 25.12 -3.37 -22.67
C GLY A 589 24.33 -2.83 -23.87
N ASN A 590 24.50 -3.41 -25.07
CA ASN A 590 23.65 -3.11 -26.23
C ASN A 590 23.39 -4.42 -27.01
N PRO A 591 22.38 -5.21 -26.61
CA PRO A 591 22.19 -6.53 -27.19
C PRO A 591 21.71 -6.43 -28.63
N ASP A 592 22.61 -6.69 -29.57
CA ASP A 592 22.27 -7.01 -30.96
C ASP A 592 21.73 -8.46 -31.07
N ALA A 593 21.41 -8.89 -32.29
CA ALA A 593 20.93 -10.24 -32.55
C ALA A 593 21.96 -11.32 -32.13
N ASP A 594 23.26 -11.05 -32.25
CA ASP A 594 24.33 -11.99 -31.92
C ASP A 594 24.52 -12.14 -30.40
N VAL A 595 24.44 -11.03 -29.65
CA VAL A 595 24.43 -11.04 -28.18
C VAL A 595 23.23 -11.80 -27.67
N THR A 596 22.04 -11.53 -28.23
CA THR A 596 20.80 -12.20 -27.85
C THR A 596 20.89 -13.70 -28.11
N ALA A 597 21.41 -14.10 -29.27
CA ALA A 597 21.66 -15.51 -29.59
C ALA A 597 22.69 -16.15 -28.64
N GLY A 598 23.68 -15.39 -28.16
CA GLY A 598 24.64 -15.83 -27.14
C GLY A 598 23.98 -16.13 -25.80
N VAL A 599 23.05 -15.27 -25.35
CA VAL A 599 22.25 -15.52 -24.15
C VAL A 599 21.41 -16.77 -24.32
N VAL A 600 20.70 -16.92 -25.44
CA VAL A 600 19.89 -18.12 -25.72
C VAL A 600 20.75 -19.40 -25.65
N ARG A 601 21.97 -19.40 -26.23
CA ARG A 601 22.90 -20.53 -26.12
C ARG A 601 23.30 -20.86 -24.68
N LEU A 602 23.48 -19.85 -23.82
CA LEU A 602 23.74 -20.07 -22.39
C LEU A 602 22.54 -20.74 -21.71
N LEU A 603 21.32 -20.25 -21.97
CA LEU A 603 20.09 -20.82 -21.41
C LEU A 603 19.85 -22.27 -21.88
N ASP A 604 20.11 -22.55 -23.16
CA ASP A 604 20.04 -23.89 -23.77
C ASP A 604 21.13 -24.85 -23.31
N SER A 605 22.20 -24.32 -22.70
CA SER A 605 23.28 -25.11 -22.08
C SER A 605 23.01 -25.40 -20.60
N GLY A 606 21.85 -24.98 -20.06
CA GLY A 606 21.40 -25.33 -18.72
C GLY A 606 21.88 -24.38 -17.62
N PHE A 607 22.48 -23.24 -17.95
CA PHE A 607 22.86 -22.25 -16.93
C PHE A 607 21.61 -21.55 -16.39
N GLY A 608 21.30 -21.76 -15.11
CA GLY A 608 20.23 -21.07 -14.37
C GLY A 608 20.71 -19.79 -13.68
N VAL A 609 22.02 -19.51 -13.70
CA VAL A 609 22.62 -18.31 -13.10
C VAL A 609 23.68 -17.74 -14.05
N ALA A 610 23.63 -16.43 -14.32
CA ALA A 610 24.62 -15.74 -15.13
C ALA A 610 24.75 -14.27 -14.72
N LEU A 611 25.95 -13.70 -14.85
CA LEU A 611 26.18 -12.27 -14.64
C LEU A 611 26.31 -11.54 -15.97
N LEU A 612 25.63 -10.40 -16.11
CA LEU A 612 25.63 -9.60 -17.33
C LEU A 612 26.08 -8.19 -17.01
N GLN A 613 26.99 -7.64 -17.80
CA GLN A 613 27.51 -6.30 -17.60
C GLN A 613 26.95 -5.34 -18.66
N ARG A 614 26.09 -4.41 -18.22
CA ARG A 614 25.55 -3.34 -19.06
C ARG A 614 26.52 -2.17 -19.14
N ARG A 615 27.41 -2.17 -20.13
CA ARG A 615 28.31 -1.04 -20.45
C ARG A 615 27.76 -0.24 -21.62
N THR A 616 27.68 1.08 -21.48
CA THR A 616 27.06 2.00 -22.45
C THR A 616 28.01 2.60 -23.49
N ALA A 617 29.29 2.22 -23.53
CA ALA A 617 30.24 2.76 -24.51
C ALA A 617 31.13 1.68 -25.14
N GLU A 618 31.22 1.70 -26.47
CA GLU A 618 32.12 0.87 -27.28
C GLU A 618 33.59 1.35 -27.27
N GLY A 619 33.91 2.47 -26.61
CA GLY A 619 35.27 3.03 -26.55
C GLY A 619 35.99 2.78 -25.22
N ASP A 620 37.19 2.20 -25.29
CA ASP A 620 38.31 2.30 -24.32
C ASP A 620 38.07 1.96 -22.84
N THR A 621 37.23 0.97 -22.53
CA THR A 621 37.12 0.47 -21.14
C THR A 621 37.93 -0.80 -20.91
N VAL A 622 39.07 -0.66 -20.21
CA VAL A 622 39.86 -1.77 -19.66
C VAL A 622 38.94 -2.63 -18.79
N CYS A 623 38.73 -3.90 -19.18
CA CYS A 623 37.83 -4.82 -18.47
C CYS A 623 38.54 -5.77 -17.51
N LYS A 624 39.88 -5.75 -17.45
CA LYS A 624 40.69 -6.57 -16.54
C LYS A 624 40.29 -6.43 -15.07
N GLU A 625 40.06 -5.20 -14.60
CA GLU A 625 39.66 -4.97 -13.21
C GLU A 625 38.27 -5.56 -12.93
N PHE A 626 37.33 -5.43 -13.88
CA PHE A 626 36.02 -6.07 -13.77
C PHE A 626 36.14 -7.60 -13.71
N HIS A 627 36.93 -8.23 -14.60
CA HIS A 627 37.15 -9.68 -14.61
C HIS A 627 37.73 -10.20 -13.29
N ARG A 628 38.71 -9.49 -12.73
CA ARG A 628 39.32 -9.85 -11.45
C ARG A 628 38.31 -9.75 -10.31
N ARG A 629 37.64 -8.60 -10.19
CA ARG A 629 36.70 -8.31 -9.10
C ARG A 629 35.44 -9.18 -9.15
N VAL A 630 34.93 -9.50 -10.33
CA VAL A 630 33.77 -10.39 -10.47
C VAL A 630 34.12 -11.82 -10.06
N ALA A 631 35.33 -12.30 -10.41
CA ALA A 631 35.80 -13.61 -10.00
C ALA A 631 35.98 -13.71 -8.47
N GLU A 632 36.56 -12.68 -7.84
CA GLU A 632 36.67 -12.55 -6.38
C GLU A 632 35.27 -12.55 -5.74
N ALA A 633 34.37 -11.66 -6.19
CA ALA A 633 33.03 -11.52 -5.60
C ALA A 633 32.18 -12.79 -5.71
N VAL A 634 32.25 -13.51 -6.84
CA VAL A 634 31.53 -14.78 -7.04
C VAL A 634 32.09 -15.86 -6.13
N SER A 635 33.42 -16.00 -6.07
CA SER A 635 34.08 -17.02 -5.23
C SER A 635 33.83 -16.77 -3.73
N ASP A 636 33.89 -15.50 -3.29
CA ASP A 636 33.61 -15.10 -1.90
C ASP A 636 32.18 -15.38 -1.47
N THR A 637 31.23 -15.36 -2.42
CA THR A 637 29.82 -15.65 -2.18
C THR A 637 29.60 -17.13 -1.83
N ARG A 638 30.51 -18.02 -2.27
CA ARG A 638 30.52 -19.48 -2.12
C ARG A 638 29.38 -20.21 -2.83
N THR A 639 28.13 -19.81 -2.63
CA THR A 639 26.94 -20.48 -3.16
C THR A 639 26.06 -19.50 -3.93
N HIS A 640 25.42 -19.95 -5.01
CA HIS A 640 24.71 -19.03 -5.90
C HIS A 640 23.43 -18.40 -5.29
N ASP A 641 22.87 -18.98 -4.23
CA ASP A 641 21.68 -18.49 -3.51
C ASP A 641 21.93 -17.16 -2.78
N ARG A 642 23.21 -16.85 -2.54
CA ARG A 642 23.68 -15.60 -1.93
C ARG A 642 24.04 -14.52 -2.96
N LEU A 643 24.14 -14.85 -4.25
CA LEU A 643 24.48 -13.88 -5.31
C LEU A 643 23.49 -12.72 -5.41
N PRO A 644 22.15 -12.91 -5.31
CA PRO A 644 21.23 -11.78 -5.35
C PRO A 644 21.52 -10.73 -4.27
N TRP A 645 21.90 -11.16 -3.07
CA TRP A 645 22.31 -10.27 -1.99
C TRP A 645 23.65 -9.60 -2.26
N LYS A 646 24.63 -10.36 -2.77
CA LYS A 646 25.95 -9.81 -3.10
C LYS A 646 25.85 -8.70 -4.15
N ILE A 647 25.03 -8.90 -5.19
CA ILE A 647 24.79 -7.89 -6.23
C ILE A 647 24.04 -6.68 -5.66
N HIS A 648 23.06 -6.89 -4.78
CA HIS A 648 22.39 -5.80 -4.08
C HIS A 648 23.36 -4.98 -3.20
N GLU A 649 24.23 -5.63 -2.43
CA GLU A 649 25.27 -4.98 -1.61
C GLU A 649 26.17 -4.06 -2.48
N LEU A 650 26.63 -4.60 -3.60
CA LEU A 650 27.46 -3.87 -4.57
C LEU A 650 26.73 -2.65 -5.14
N ARG A 651 25.47 -2.81 -5.58
CA ARG A 651 24.64 -1.71 -6.10
C ARG A 651 24.37 -0.64 -5.03
N ARG A 652 24.08 -1.05 -3.79
CA ARG A 652 23.92 -0.14 -2.64
C ARG A 652 25.20 0.66 -2.38
N GLY A 653 26.37 0.02 -2.46
CA GLY A 653 27.65 0.72 -2.33
C GLY A 653 27.93 1.71 -3.44
N VAL A 654 27.66 1.35 -4.70
CA VAL A 654 27.75 2.27 -5.86
C VAL A 654 26.84 3.48 -5.65
N SER A 655 25.58 3.24 -5.25
CA SER A 655 24.62 4.31 -4.96
C SER A 655 25.05 5.20 -3.78
N ALA A 656 25.82 4.65 -2.83
CA ALA A 656 26.39 5.40 -1.70
C ALA A 656 27.73 6.07 -2.03
N GLY A 657 28.18 6.06 -3.28
CA GLY A 657 29.43 6.71 -3.71
C GLY A 657 30.71 5.98 -3.31
N ARG A 658 30.63 4.68 -2.97
CA ARG A 658 31.80 3.89 -2.55
C ARG A 658 32.66 3.52 -3.74
N THR A 659 33.86 4.10 -3.80
CA THR A 659 34.74 4.00 -4.97
C THR A 659 35.16 2.58 -5.32
N GLU A 660 35.36 1.74 -4.30
CA GLU A 660 35.78 0.34 -4.43
C GLU A 660 34.71 -0.56 -5.05
N MET A 661 33.46 -0.09 -5.19
CA MET A 661 32.34 -0.83 -5.77
C MET A 661 31.96 -0.36 -7.18
N TYR A 662 32.51 0.75 -7.70
CA TYR A 662 32.14 1.26 -9.03
C TYR A 662 32.37 0.28 -10.19
N TRP A 663 33.27 -0.69 -10.03
CA TRP A 663 33.50 -1.73 -11.03
C TRP A 663 32.23 -2.55 -11.34
N SER A 664 31.28 -2.64 -10.40
CA SER A 664 30.03 -3.39 -10.54
C SER A 664 28.87 -2.54 -11.08
N ALA A 665 29.09 -1.27 -11.42
CA ALA A 665 28.05 -0.43 -11.99
C ALA A 665 27.53 -1.05 -13.30
N GLY A 666 26.21 -1.23 -13.42
CA GLY A 666 25.59 -1.88 -14.56
C GLY A 666 25.60 -3.42 -14.53
N ALA A 667 26.06 -4.05 -13.44
CA ALA A 667 25.97 -5.49 -13.27
C ALA A 667 24.50 -5.93 -13.08
N ALA A 668 24.08 -6.91 -13.86
CA ALA A 668 22.79 -7.58 -13.80
C ALA A 668 22.97 -9.08 -13.51
N LEU A 669 21.99 -9.68 -12.85
CA LEU A 669 22.01 -11.09 -12.46
C LEU A 669 20.81 -11.79 -13.09
N TYR A 670 21.07 -12.76 -13.96
CA TYR A 670 20.09 -13.77 -14.34
C TYR A 670 20.07 -14.85 -13.26
N TYR A 671 18.89 -15.16 -12.74
CA TYR A 671 18.69 -16.11 -11.63
C TYR A 671 17.37 -16.84 -11.80
N ASP A 672 17.43 -18.08 -12.28
CA ASP A 672 16.28 -18.92 -12.59
C ASP A 672 16.37 -20.28 -11.91
N ASP A 673 15.68 -20.37 -10.77
CA ASP A 673 15.60 -21.57 -9.93
C ASP A 673 14.68 -22.62 -10.59
N PRO A 674 15.20 -23.78 -11.03
CA PRO A 674 14.40 -24.80 -11.69
C PRO A 674 13.37 -25.46 -10.76
N HIS A 675 13.50 -25.33 -9.45
CA HIS A 675 12.53 -25.84 -8.48
C HIS A 675 11.38 -24.85 -8.22
N ARG A 676 11.46 -23.65 -8.79
CA ARG A 676 10.44 -22.61 -8.68
C ARG A 676 10.03 -22.14 -10.07
N PRO A 677 9.17 -22.87 -10.79
CA PRO A 677 8.73 -22.48 -12.12
C PRO A 677 8.09 -21.08 -12.10
N LEU A 678 8.12 -20.41 -13.25
CA LEU A 678 7.43 -19.14 -13.39
C LEU A 678 5.91 -19.35 -13.22
N PRO A 679 5.21 -18.41 -12.56
CA PRO A 679 3.76 -18.41 -12.54
C PRO A 679 3.22 -18.30 -13.97
N GLY A 680 2.04 -18.87 -14.25
CA GLY A 680 1.41 -18.82 -15.56
C GLY A 680 1.29 -17.39 -16.08
N SER A 681 1.75 -17.16 -17.31
CA SER A 681 1.83 -15.83 -17.95
C SER A 681 0.63 -15.50 -18.83
N ASP A 682 -0.51 -16.16 -18.63
CA ASP A 682 -1.69 -15.92 -19.46
C ASP A 682 -2.22 -14.51 -19.16
N PHE A 683 -1.84 -13.56 -20.02
CA PHE A 683 -2.54 -12.29 -20.17
C PHE A 683 -3.91 -12.62 -20.75
N LEU A 684 -4.96 -12.18 -20.08
CA LEU A 684 -6.30 -12.29 -20.64
C LEU A 684 -6.40 -11.27 -21.77
N GLU A 685 -6.34 -11.74 -23.02
CA GLU A 685 -6.61 -10.90 -24.18
C GLU A 685 -8.07 -10.42 -24.10
N ALA A 686 -8.26 -9.11 -24.23
CA ALA A 686 -9.59 -8.56 -24.41
C ALA A 686 -10.16 -9.05 -25.76
N PRO A 687 -11.43 -9.48 -25.82
CA PRO A 687 -12.06 -9.99 -27.04
C PRO A 687 -12.18 -8.97 -28.17
#